data_AF-A0A2P8E360-F1
#
_entry.id   AF-A0A2P8E360-F1
#
_cell.length_a   1.000
_cell.length_b   1.000
_cell.length_c   1.000
_cell.angle_alpha   90.00
_cell.angle_beta   90.00
_cell.angle_gamma   90.00
#
_symmetry.space_group_name_H-M   'P 1'
#
loop_
_entity.id
_entity.type
_entity.pdbx_description
1 polymer ?
#
loop_
_entity_poly.entity_id
_entity_poly.type
_entity_poly.pdbx_seq_one_letter_code
_entity_poly.pdbx_strand_id
1 'polypeptide(L)'
;MKNIKSQLFRRPLIQILFLLLSFETLAQVPQVPKEMQFADLTIRINEQARREIQLDVDALHRNQIYFKSKADRANLYLPLVERELRESGVPDDFKYLVIQESSLIPDAVSSSNAVGFWQFKQGTAEEVFLRVDNQIDERKNIVSSTRGAALYLKKNNTQFDNWMCALVSYQMGLGGAKAYFGSQFNGKKVVDVDRNSHWYFKKFLAHKIAFENHAGANFVSNTGYLEEVRIQGPSSLQDLSSRLGISEDHLREYNKWIGRGDIPSDKTYSVVYLKQGTPPARPIVAQRESSSTGQQQTQTPTSGFPRISGNQQSATAPNQIKVNNIEGVRAANSVSQASFAKQVGMKPNKFRKLNDLDKNDPVVAGQYYYLDKKATKADVANHVVMPGETLWSISQKYGIRLAALKAKNRIRDDIDLSPGMILNLQEPRKRGEDFVMVSGSEYRKMLEALSANQTQTNQATATSQTSTPASQPSTTVTPSTAPVTRTPEPVRTEPSRTEPARTEPVRTETTAPVRTPEPTRSTETVNRTQPSSTSSSSRTVHTVSPGETLFRISQNYGVSVDDLKRWNNLPDNTIKVGQEIIINPSGTSTQSRATTPSSTSSSGTIVHTVSPGETLFRLSQNYGVSVDDIRKWNNLPDNTIQVGQKITIIKP
;
A
#
# COMPACT_ATOMS: atom_id res chain seq x y z
N MET A 1 -77.17 33.32 -54.24
CA MET A 1 -77.28 31.99 -54.88
C MET A 1 -76.23 31.06 -54.30
N LYS A 2 -76.68 29.92 -53.76
CA LYS A 2 -75.97 28.63 -53.55
C LYS A 2 -74.68 28.56 -52.70
N ASN A 3 -74.88 28.00 -51.49
CA ASN A 3 -74.47 26.63 -51.11
C ASN A 3 -73.28 26.38 -50.15
N ILE A 4 -73.64 25.87 -48.95
CA ILE A 4 -73.25 24.56 -48.37
C ILE A 4 -71.79 24.40 -47.88
N LYS A 5 -71.56 24.38 -46.55
CA LYS A 5 -71.34 23.14 -45.73
C LYS A 5 -70.99 23.42 -44.25
N SER A 6 -71.85 22.86 -43.38
CA SER A 6 -71.57 22.16 -42.10
C SER A 6 -70.67 22.77 -41.01
N GLN A 7 -71.33 23.35 -40.00
CA GLN A 7 -71.56 22.77 -38.66
C GLN A 7 -70.38 22.34 -37.73
N LEU A 8 -70.55 22.78 -36.48
CA LEU A 8 -70.24 22.09 -35.19
C LEU A 8 -68.92 22.37 -34.45
N PHE A 9 -68.99 23.44 -33.64
CA PHE A 9 -68.65 23.48 -32.21
C PHE A 9 -68.21 22.16 -31.55
N ARG A 10 -66.99 22.16 -30.98
CA ARG A 10 -66.68 22.06 -29.53
C ARG A 10 -65.22 21.65 -29.32
N ARG A 11 -64.50 22.42 -28.50
CA ARG A 11 -63.25 21.97 -27.86
C ARG A 11 -63.56 20.77 -26.94
N PRO A 12 -62.64 19.80 -26.85
CA PRO A 12 -62.10 19.51 -25.52
C PRO A 12 -60.58 19.30 -25.50
N LEU A 13 -60.01 19.81 -24.41
CA LEU A 13 -58.88 19.29 -23.61
C LEU A 13 -58.22 18.00 -24.15
N ILE A 14 -56.99 18.10 -24.67
CA ILE A 14 -56.07 16.96 -24.77
C ILE A 14 -55.02 17.14 -23.68
N GLN A 15 -55.19 16.41 -22.58
CA GLN A 15 -54.10 16.14 -21.64
C GLN A 15 -53.08 15.24 -22.34
N ILE A 16 -51.95 15.80 -22.76
CA ILE A 16 -50.79 15.00 -23.14
C ILE A 16 -50.07 14.63 -21.85
N LEU A 17 -50.34 13.41 -21.38
CA LEU A 17 -49.56 12.71 -20.37
C LEU A 17 -48.14 12.52 -20.91
N PHE A 18 -47.22 13.43 -20.58
CA PHE A 18 -45.79 13.23 -20.79
C PHE A 18 -45.32 12.12 -19.85
N LEU A 19 -45.32 10.89 -20.35
CA LEU A 19 -44.60 9.78 -19.74
C LEU A 19 -43.11 10.12 -19.81
N LEU A 20 -42.55 10.65 -18.72
CA LEU A 20 -41.11 10.77 -18.51
C LEU A 20 -40.52 9.36 -18.47
N LEU A 21 -40.19 8.83 -19.65
CA LEU A 21 -39.24 7.74 -19.80
C LEU A 21 -37.88 8.28 -19.38
N SER A 22 -37.54 8.06 -18.12
CA SER A 22 -36.17 8.15 -17.62
C SER A 22 -35.34 7.12 -18.40
N PHE A 23 -34.73 7.54 -19.50
CA PHE A 23 -33.63 6.79 -20.09
C PHE A 23 -32.49 6.81 -19.07
N GLU A 24 -32.33 5.74 -18.31
CA GLU A 24 -31.04 5.46 -17.68
C GLU A 24 -30.02 5.32 -18.82
N THR A 25 -29.17 6.32 -18.97
CA THR A 25 -28.03 6.25 -19.88
C THR A 25 -27.12 5.14 -19.37
N LEU A 26 -27.14 3.97 -20.02
CA LEU A 26 -26.12 2.96 -19.82
C LEU A 26 -24.77 3.63 -20.11
N ALA A 27 -23.90 3.70 -19.10
CA ALA A 27 -22.58 4.30 -19.23
C ALA A 27 -21.84 3.62 -20.40
N GLN A 28 -21.58 4.37 -21.46
CA GLN A 28 -20.89 3.86 -22.63
C GLN A 28 -19.45 3.50 -22.25
N VAL A 29 -18.98 2.33 -22.68
CA VAL A 29 -17.60 1.88 -22.42
C VAL A 29 -16.62 2.92 -22.98
N PRO A 30 -15.69 3.44 -22.16
CA PRO A 30 -14.79 4.51 -22.57
C PRO A 30 -13.93 4.04 -23.75
N GLN A 31 -13.72 4.95 -24.70
CA GLN A 31 -12.93 4.68 -25.89
C GLN A 31 -11.49 5.10 -25.67
N VAL A 32 -10.54 4.25 -26.08
CA VAL A 32 -9.11 4.55 -25.96
C VAL A 32 -8.73 5.71 -26.88
N PRO A 33 -8.24 6.84 -26.33
CA PRO A 33 -7.87 8.01 -27.13
C PRO A 33 -6.57 7.77 -27.91
N LYS A 34 -6.29 8.64 -28.88
CA LYS A 34 -5.01 8.65 -29.64
C LYS A 34 -3.86 9.24 -28.84
N GLU A 35 -4.16 10.07 -27.86
CA GLU A 35 -3.19 10.68 -26.97
C GLU A 35 -3.79 10.80 -25.57
N MET A 36 -2.99 10.57 -24.54
CA MET A 36 -3.38 10.77 -23.15
C MET A 36 -2.18 11.13 -22.29
N GLN A 37 -2.43 11.73 -21.11
CA GLN A 37 -1.38 11.96 -20.13
C GLN A 37 -1.20 10.74 -19.23
N PHE A 38 0.03 10.47 -18.82
CA PHE A 38 0.37 9.53 -17.75
C PHE A 38 1.55 10.08 -16.96
N ALA A 39 1.34 10.39 -15.68
CA ALA A 39 2.32 11.09 -14.84
C ALA A 39 2.75 12.42 -15.50
N ASP A 40 4.03 12.55 -15.84
CA ASP A 40 4.60 13.67 -16.59
C ASP A 40 4.87 13.33 -18.07
N LEU A 41 4.28 12.25 -18.57
CA LEU A 41 4.45 11.73 -19.92
C LEU A 41 3.19 11.97 -20.76
N THR A 42 3.40 12.45 -21.99
CA THR A 42 2.41 12.42 -23.05
C THR A 42 2.52 11.10 -23.80
N ILE A 43 1.46 10.30 -23.76
CA ILE A 43 1.39 8.97 -24.37
C ILE A 43 0.62 9.08 -25.68
N ARG A 44 1.29 8.83 -26.81
CA ARG A 44 0.65 8.75 -28.13
C ARG A 44 0.42 7.30 -28.49
N ILE A 45 -0.81 6.92 -28.80
CA ILE A 45 -1.19 5.53 -29.00
C ILE A 45 -1.56 5.34 -30.47
N ASN A 46 -0.81 4.47 -31.16
CA ASN A 46 -1.10 4.16 -32.54
C ASN A 46 -2.39 3.34 -32.68
N GLU A 47 -2.97 3.29 -33.89
CA GLU A 47 -4.26 2.61 -34.12
C GLU A 47 -4.25 1.11 -33.77
N GLN A 48 -3.11 0.43 -33.92
CA GLN A 48 -3.00 -1.00 -33.58
C GLN A 48 -3.03 -1.20 -32.05
N ALA A 49 -2.21 -0.46 -31.30
CA ALA A 49 -2.19 -0.50 -29.84
C ALA A 49 -3.51 -0.02 -29.24
N ARG A 50 -4.16 0.99 -29.83
CA ARG A 50 -5.50 1.43 -29.40
C ARG A 50 -6.50 0.29 -29.44
N ARG A 51 -6.51 -0.52 -30.50
CA ARG A 51 -7.41 -1.69 -30.58
C ARG A 51 -7.08 -2.73 -29.51
N GLU A 52 -5.80 -3.00 -29.26
CA GLU A 52 -5.39 -3.96 -28.22
C GLU A 52 -5.78 -3.47 -26.81
N ILE A 53 -5.53 -2.20 -26.50
CA ILE A 53 -5.92 -1.59 -25.22
C ILE A 53 -7.45 -1.55 -25.10
N GLN A 54 -8.17 -1.29 -26.19
CA GLN A 54 -9.64 -1.28 -26.19
C GLN A 54 -10.19 -2.66 -25.84
N LEU A 55 -9.60 -3.75 -26.34
CA LEU A 55 -10.03 -5.11 -25.97
C LEU A 55 -9.89 -5.35 -24.45
N ASP A 56 -8.84 -4.83 -23.83
CA ASP A 56 -8.66 -4.91 -22.37
C ASP A 56 -9.69 -4.03 -21.63
N VAL A 57 -9.98 -2.81 -22.13
CA VAL A 57 -11.03 -1.93 -21.58
C VAL A 57 -12.41 -2.60 -21.66
N ASP A 58 -12.75 -3.18 -22.82
CA ASP A 58 -14.00 -3.89 -23.04
C ASP A 58 -14.10 -5.13 -22.15
N ALA A 59 -13.00 -5.87 -21.98
CA ALA A 59 -12.94 -7.01 -21.09
C ALA A 59 -13.21 -6.62 -19.62
N LEU A 60 -12.69 -5.47 -19.17
CA LEU A 60 -12.96 -4.94 -17.81
C LEU A 60 -14.45 -4.61 -17.61
N HIS A 61 -15.15 -4.14 -18.64
CA HIS A 61 -16.58 -3.77 -18.58
C HIS A 61 -17.53 -4.93 -18.90
N ARG A 62 -17.02 -6.07 -19.38
CA ARG A 62 -17.83 -7.21 -19.83
C ARG A 62 -18.79 -7.71 -18.75
N ASN A 63 -18.35 -7.69 -17.48
CA ASN A 63 -19.21 -8.03 -16.36
C ASN A 63 -19.44 -6.79 -15.48
N GLN A 64 -20.62 -6.19 -15.64
CA GLN A 64 -21.03 -4.98 -14.93
C GLN A 64 -21.04 -5.15 -13.40
N ILE A 65 -21.34 -6.33 -12.88
CA ILE A 65 -21.35 -6.60 -11.43
C ILE A 65 -19.92 -6.58 -10.89
N TYR A 66 -18.99 -7.28 -11.55
CA TYR A 66 -17.58 -7.28 -11.14
C TYR A 66 -16.94 -5.91 -11.33
N PHE A 67 -17.26 -5.21 -12.42
CA PHE A 67 -16.79 -3.85 -12.65
C PHE A 67 -17.27 -2.90 -11.55
N LYS A 68 -18.57 -2.91 -11.23
CA LYS A 68 -19.15 -2.11 -10.14
C LYS A 68 -18.51 -2.45 -8.80
N SER A 69 -18.33 -3.72 -8.48
CA SER A 69 -17.65 -4.16 -7.25
C SER A 69 -16.21 -3.64 -7.16
N LYS A 70 -15.49 -3.60 -8.29
CA LYS A 70 -14.13 -3.04 -8.37
C LYS A 70 -14.14 -1.52 -8.22
N ALA A 71 -15.11 -0.84 -8.84
CA ALA A 71 -15.31 0.61 -8.72
C ALA A 71 -15.70 1.02 -7.29
N ASP A 72 -16.56 0.27 -6.60
CA ASP A 72 -16.93 0.51 -5.21
C ASP A 72 -15.71 0.39 -4.28
N ARG A 73 -14.84 -0.61 -4.50
CA ARG A 73 -13.56 -0.69 -3.78
C ARG A 73 -12.62 0.47 -4.14
N ALA A 74 -12.57 0.87 -5.40
CA ALA A 74 -11.80 2.05 -5.81
C ALA A 74 -12.28 3.30 -5.06
N ASN A 75 -13.59 3.51 -4.99
CA ASN A 75 -14.20 4.62 -4.25
C ASN A 75 -13.82 4.61 -2.77
N LEU A 76 -13.74 3.43 -2.17
CA LEU A 76 -13.41 3.29 -0.75
C LEU A 76 -11.92 3.50 -0.45
N TYR A 77 -11.03 2.91 -1.25
CA TYR A 77 -9.60 2.81 -0.95
C TYR A 77 -8.73 3.88 -1.62
N LEU A 78 -9.10 4.35 -2.83
CA LEU A 78 -8.24 5.27 -3.58
C LEU A 78 -7.94 6.59 -2.85
N PRO A 79 -8.82 7.19 -2.02
CA PRO A 79 -8.46 8.38 -1.26
C PRO A 79 -7.25 8.19 -0.34
N LEU A 80 -7.08 7.01 0.26
CA LEU A 80 -5.89 6.67 1.04
C LEU A 80 -4.68 6.46 0.12
N VAL A 81 -4.87 5.76 -1.00
CA VAL A 81 -3.80 5.50 -1.98
C VAL A 81 -3.23 6.80 -2.53
N GLU A 82 -4.09 7.69 -3.01
CA GLU A 82 -3.72 9.01 -3.54
C GLU A 82 -2.98 9.84 -2.50
N ARG A 83 -3.43 9.84 -1.24
CA ARG A 83 -2.71 10.52 -0.16
C ARG A 83 -1.28 10.00 -0.04
N GLU A 84 -1.10 8.68 0.08
CA GLU A 84 0.24 8.10 0.26
C GLU A 84 1.15 8.28 -0.97
N LEU A 85 0.60 8.18 -2.19
CA LEU A 85 1.34 8.44 -3.43
C LEU A 85 1.82 9.90 -3.48
N ARG A 86 0.90 10.84 -3.20
CA ARG A 86 1.19 12.28 -3.18
C ARG A 86 2.21 12.65 -2.11
N GLU A 87 2.05 12.14 -0.90
CA GLU A 87 3.01 12.32 0.20
C GLU A 87 4.40 11.78 -0.17
N SER A 88 4.46 10.73 -0.99
CA SER A 88 5.71 10.14 -1.47
C SER A 88 6.30 10.84 -2.70
N GLY A 89 5.56 11.77 -3.31
CA GLY A 89 5.93 12.43 -4.57
C GLY A 89 5.86 11.50 -5.79
N VAL A 90 4.99 10.48 -5.74
CA VAL A 90 4.68 9.60 -6.86
C VAL A 90 3.40 10.11 -7.53
N PRO A 91 3.31 10.15 -8.87
CA PRO A 91 2.13 10.62 -9.58
C PRO A 91 0.86 9.86 -9.20
N ASP A 92 -0.25 10.58 -9.00
CA ASP A 92 -1.55 10.02 -8.61
C ASP A 92 -2.05 8.96 -9.60
N ASP A 93 -1.62 9.01 -10.87
CA ASP A 93 -1.94 8.01 -11.88
C ASP A 93 -1.58 6.57 -11.46
N PHE A 94 -0.57 6.38 -10.61
CA PHE A 94 -0.21 5.06 -10.11
C PHE A 94 -1.31 4.43 -9.23
N LYS A 95 -2.35 5.18 -8.84
CA LYS A 95 -3.53 4.63 -8.17
C LYS A 95 -4.29 3.59 -9.00
N TYR A 96 -4.16 3.60 -10.33
CA TYR A 96 -4.74 2.56 -11.18
C TYR A 96 -3.94 1.26 -11.15
N LEU A 97 -2.67 1.30 -10.72
CA LEU A 97 -1.81 0.12 -10.64
C LEU A 97 -2.32 -0.84 -9.57
N VAL A 98 -2.73 -0.34 -8.40
CA VAL A 98 -3.30 -1.21 -7.34
C VAL A 98 -4.61 -1.88 -7.77
N ILE A 99 -5.37 -1.27 -8.68
CA ILE A 99 -6.56 -1.88 -9.28
C ILE A 99 -6.17 -3.01 -10.24
N GLN A 100 -5.09 -2.83 -10.99
CA GLN A 100 -4.54 -3.87 -11.86
C GLN A 100 -3.97 -5.05 -11.06
N GLU A 101 -3.26 -4.79 -9.97
CA GLU A 101 -2.56 -5.80 -9.19
C GLU A 101 -3.52 -6.72 -8.43
N SER A 102 -4.37 -6.16 -7.57
CA SER A 102 -5.23 -6.98 -6.71
C SER A 102 -6.71 -6.70 -6.85
N SER A 103 -7.10 -5.77 -7.73
CA SER A 103 -8.48 -5.26 -7.75
C SER A 103 -8.89 -4.61 -6.42
N LEU A 104 -7.92 -4.07 -5.67
CA LEU A 104 -8.08 -3.56 -4.31
C LEU A 104 -8.60 -4.60 -3.30
N ILE A 105 -8.19 -5.85 -3.47
CA ILE A 105 -8.49 -6.93 -2.53
C ILE A 105 -7.33 -7.04 -1.53
N PRO A 106 -7.58 -6.91 -0.21
CA PRO A 106 -6.54 -6.84 0.83
C PRO A 106 -5.75 -8.13 1.02
N ASP A 107 -6.35 -9.28 0.76
CA ASP A 107 -5.81 -10.62 1.01
C ASP A 107 -5.64 -11.44 -0.27
N ALA A 108 -5.60 -10.78 -1.44
CA ALA A 108 -5.34 -11.44 -2.70
C ALA A 108 -3.97 -12.12 -2.69
N VAL A 109 -3.92 -13.38 -3.15
CA VAL A 109 -2.68 -14.16 -3.29
C VAL A 109 -2.55 -14.62 -4.73
N SER A 110 -1.47 -14.26 -5.40
CA SER A 110 -1.17 -14.74 -6.74
C SER A 110 -0.63 -16.18 -6.73
N SER A 111 -0.63 -16.84 -7.89
CA SER A 111 0.00 -18.14 -8.09
C SER A 111 1.51 -18.16 -7.77
N SER A 112 2.14 -16.98 -7.71
CA SER A 112 3.56 -16.81 -7.38
C SER A 112 3.80 -16.32 -5.95
N ASN A 113 2.79 -16.44 -5.08
CA ASN A 113 2.81 -16.04 -3.67
C ASN A 113 3.03 -14.53 -3.41
N ALA A 114 2.76 -13.69 -4.40
CA ALA A 114 2.61 -12.26 -4.18
C ALA A 114 1.28 -11.98 -3.46
N VAL A 115 1.28 -11.09 -2.46
CA VAL A 115 0.16 -10.92 -1.52
C VAL A 115 -0.30 -9.46 -1.44
N GLY A 116 -1.60 -9.29 -1.22
CA GLY A 116 -2.23 -8.06 -0.76
C GLY A 116 -2.48 -7.03 -1.84
N PHE A 117 -2.71 -5.79 -1.43
CA PHE A 117 -3.18 -4.72 -2.33
C PHE A 117 -2.25 -4.51 -3.54
N TRP A 118 -0.96 -4.47 -3.27
CA TRP A 118 0.08 -4.18 -4.25
C TRP A 118 0.81 -5.42 -4.76
N GLN A 119 0.28 -6.62 -4.46
CA GLN A 119 0.80 -7.93 -4.87
C GLN A 119 2.32 -8.06 -4.65
N PHE A 120 2.79 -7.72 -3.45
CA PHE A 120 4.21 -7.87 -3.12
C PHE A 120 4.59 -9.32 -2.83
N LYS A 121 5.70 -9.77 -3.42
CA LYS A 121 6.45 -10.92 -2.91
C LYS A 121 7.10 -10.53 -1.57
N GLN A 122 7.29 -11.50 -0.68
CA GLN A 122 7.80 -11.25 0.66
C GLN A 122 9.15 -10.50 0.65
N GLY A 123 10.16 -10.99 -0.09
CA GLY A 123 11.47 -10.33 -0.13
C GLY A 123 11.40 -8.88 -0.63
N THR A 124 10.58 -8.60 -1.64
CA THR A 124 10.38 -7.22 -2.12
C THR A 124 9.62 -6.36 -1.11
N ALA A 125 8.67 -6.93 -0.36
CA ALA A 125 7.96 -6.24 0.70
C ALA A 125 8.94 -5.78 1.80
N GLU A 126 9.86 -6.67 2.19
CA GLU A 126 10.90 -6.38 3.19
C GLU A 126 11.91 -5.32 2.69
N GLU A 127 12.27 -5.35 1.39
CA GLU A 127 13.10 -4.30 0.76
C GLU A 127 12.48 -2.90 0.83
N VAL A 128 11.15 -2.82 0.90
CA VAL A 128 10.40 -1.57 1.08
C VAL A 128 9.85 -1.41 2.50
N PHE A 129 10.49 -2.08 3.46
CA PHE A 129 10.29 -1.96 4.90
C PHE A 129 8.90 -2.38 5.42
N LEU A 130 8.19 -3.22 4.65
CA LEU A 130 6.96 -3.87 5.11
C LEU A 130 7.31 -5.06 5.99
N ARG A 131 6.62 -5.17 7.12
CA ARG A 131 6.70 -6.32 8.00
C ARG A 131 5.84 -7.46 7.46
N VAL A 132 6.44 -8.64 7.33
CA VAL A 132 5.79 -9.88 6.87
C VAL A 132 6.17 -11.02 7.80
N ASP A 133 5.28 -11.37 8.70
CA ASP A 133 5.41 -12.52 9.59
C ASP A 133 4.03 -13.08 9.98
N ASN A 134 4.03 -14.08 10.87
CA ASN A 134 2.80 -14.76 11.30
C ASN A 134 1.86 -13.91 12.15
N GLN A 135 2.35 -12.79 12.71
CA GLN A 135 1.56 -11.85 13.50
C GLN A 135 1.04 -10.71 12.61
N ILE A 136 1.90 -10.16 11.77
CA ILE A 136 1.67 -8.96 10.97
C ILE A 136 2.08 -9.20 9.50
N ASP A 137 1.15 -8.99 8.57
CA ASP A 137 1.44 -8.98 7.13
C ASP A 137 1.01 -7.65 6.49
N GLU A 138 1.89 -6.66 6.52
CA GLU A 138 1.60 -5.30 6.05
C GLU A 138 1.38 -5.19 4.54
N ARG A 139 1.65 -6.25 3.76
CA ARG A 139 1.25 -6.30 2.35
C ARG A 139 -0.27 -6.21 2.20
N LYS A 140 -1.02 -6.63 3.23
CA LYS A 140 -2.48 -6.57 3.32
C LYS A 140 -3.01 -5.26 3.92
N ASN A 141 -2.12 -4.34 4.32
CA ASN A 141 -2.49 -3.03 4.88
C ASN A 141 -2.45 -1.97 3.76
N ILE A 142 -3.57 -1.33 3.41
CA ILE A 142 -3.61 -0.38 2.28
C ILE A 142 -2.64 0.79 2.44
N VAL A 143 -2.47 1.32 3.65
CA VAL A 143 -1.60 2.48 3.90
C VAL A 143 -0.13 2.07 3.82
N SER A 144 0.28 1.07 4.61
CA SER A 144 1.68 0.62 4.63
C SER A 144 2.11 0.11 3.27
N SER A 145 1.32 -0.76 2.63
CA SER A 145 1.66 -1.31 1.31
C SER A 145 1.70 -0.25 0.20
N THR A 146 0.86 0.80 0.26
CA THR A 146 0.95 1.91 -0.70
C THR A 146 2.23 2.72 -0.53
N ARG A 147 2.66 2.99 0.71
CA ARG A 147 3.98 3.60 0.94
C ARG A 147 5.11 2.76 0.38
N GLY A 148 5.05 1.44 0.58
CA GLY A 148 6.02 0.51 0.02
C GLY A 148 6.05 0.56 -1.51
N ALA A 149 4.89 0.56 -2.17
CA ALA A 149 4.77 0.69 -3.62
C ALA A 149 5.29 2.04 -4.13
N ALA A 150 4.97 3.14 -3.42
CA ALA A 150 5.46 4.46 -3.76
C ALA A 150 6.99 4.53 -3.67
N LEU A 151 7.57 3.96 -2.60
CA LEU A 151 9.02 3.87 -2.43
C LEU A 151 9.67 3.07 -3.57
N TYR A 152 9.09 1.91 -3.92
CA TYR A 152 9.56 1.08 -5.02
C TYR A 152 9.57 1.83 -6.36
N LEU A 153 8.43 2.43 -6.71
CA LEU A 153 8.25 3.16 -7.96
C LEU A 153 9.19 4.36 -8.05
N LYS A 154 9.33 5.12 -6.96
CA LYS A 154 10.24 6.26 -6.87
C LYS A 154 11.69 5.83 -7.02
N LYS A 155 12.12 4.78 -6.30
CA LYS A 155 13.47 4.19 -6.40
C LYS A 155 13.77 3.80 -7.84
N ASN A 156 12.87 3.09 -8.51
CA ASN A 156 13.12 2.65 -9.88
C ASN A 156 13.06 3.82 -10.89
N ASN A 157 12.20 4.82 -10.67
CA ASN A 157 12.21 6.02 -11.49
C ASN A 157 13.53 6.80 -11.40
N THR A 158 14.24 6.77 -10.27
CA THR A 158 15.60 7.36 -10.20
C THR A 158 16.60 6.70 -11.15
N GLN A 159 16.35 5.45 -11.55
CA GLN A 159 17.22 4.69 -12.44
C GLN A 159 16.87 4.89 -13.91
N PHE A 160 15.60 5.17 -14.21
CA PHE A 160 15.09 5.28 -15.57
C PHE A 160 14.79 6.71 -16.04
N ASP A 161 14.60 7.66 -15.11
CA ASP A 161 14.02 9.00 -15.35
C ASP A 161 12.80 8.96 -16.29
N ASN A 162 11.95 7.95 -16.09
CA ASN A 162 10.79 7.70 -16.91
C ASN A 162 9.79 6.81 -16.15
N TRP A 163 8.60 7.36 -15.87
CA TRP A 163 7.58 6.66 -15.07
C TRP A 163 7.00 5.43 -15.76
N MET A 164 6.98 5.35 -17.10
CA MET A 164 6.57 4.13 -17.81
C MET A 164 7.55 2.99 -17.53
N CYS A 165 8.86 3.26 -17.62
CA CYS A 165 9.88 2.25 -17.31
C CYS A 165 9.83 1.84 -15.84
N ALA A 166 9.63 2.79 -14.93
CA ALA A 166 9.43 2.50 -13.50
C ALA A 166 8.21 1.61 -13.27
N LEU A 167 7.09 1.88 -13.95
CA LEU A 167 5.88 1.04 -13.90
C LEU A 167 6.16 -0.37 -14.41
N VAL A 168 6.77 -0.51 -15.58
CA VAL A 168 7.05 -1.84 -16.16
C VAL A 168 8.05 -2.63 -15.30
N SER A 169 8.99 -1.95 -14.65
CA SER A 169 9.89 -2.58 -13.69
C SER A 169 9.18 -3.19 -12.48
N TYR A 170 7.97 -2.74 -12.16
CA TYR A 170 7.14 -3.34 -11.11
C TYR A 170 6.82 -4.81 -11.41
N GLN A 171 6.61 -5.16 -12.68
CA GLN A 171 6.29 -6.52 -13.10
C GLN A 171 7.53 -7.41 -13.28
N MET A 172 8.59 -6.89 -13.89
CA MET A 172 9.77 -7.69 -14.27
C MET A 172 10.99 -7.50 -13.36
N GLY A 173 10.86 -6.66 -12.33
CA GLY A 173 11.98 -6.22 -11.49
C GLY A 173 12.86 -5.17 -12.18
N LEU A 174 13.68 -4.49 -11.38
CA LEU A 174 14.58 -3.43 -11.85
C LEU A 174 15.61 -3.94 -12.87
N GLY A 175 16.24 -5.09 -12.62
CA GLY A 175 17.24 -5.69 -13.51
C GLY A 175 16.65 -6.09 -14.87
N GLY A 176 15.48 -6.74 -14.86
CA GLY A 176 14.76 -7.11 -16.08
C GLY A 176 14.38 -5.88 -16.91
N ALA A 177 13.85 -4.83 -16.27
CA ALA A 177 13.50 -3.60 -16.95
C ALA A 177 14.72 -2.84 -17.49
N LYS A 178 15.85 -2.87 -16.80
CA LYS A 178 17.11 -2.31 -17.33
C LYS A 178 17.58 -3.05 -18.57
N ALA A 179 17.50 -4.38 -18.58
CA ALA A 179 17.85 -5.19 -19.75
C ALA A 179 16.88 -4.95 -20.93
N TYR A 180 15.58 -4.81 -20.64
CA TYR A 180 14.56 -4.59 -21.65
C TYR A 180 14.63 -3.19 -22.26
N PHE A 181 14.78 -2.15 -21.43
CA PHE A 181 14.72 -0.76 -21.88
C PHE A 181 16.08 -0.13 -22.19
N GLY A 182 17.15 -0.55 -21.51
CA GLY A 182 18.40 0.19 -21.50
C GLY A 182 18.19 1.65 -21.06
N SER A 183 18.78 2.58 -21.81
CA SER A 183 18.66 4.03 -21.60
C SER A 183 17.67 4.72 -22.56
N GLN A 184 16.95 3.96 -23.38
CA GLN A 184 16.23 4.49 -24.55
C GLN A 184 15.12 5.52 -24.22
N PHE A 185 14.56 5.45 -23.00
CA PHE A 185 13.46 6.29 -22.52
C PHE A 185 13.89 7.34 -21.49
N ASN A 186 15.18 7.38 -21.13
CA ASN A 186 15.71 8.26 -20.10
C ASN A 186 15.40 9.73 -20.41
N GLY A 187 14.70 10.41 -19.50
CA GLY A 187 14.29 11.82 -19.63
C GLY A 187 13.21 12.10 -20.68
N LYS A 188 12.76 11.11 -21.48
CA LYS A 188 11.72 11.33 -22.48
C LYS A 188 10.38 11.63 -21.82
N LYS A 189 9.72 12.69 -22.29
CA LYS A 189 8.37 13.09 -21.86
C LYS A 189 7.27 12.75 -22.85
N VAL A 190 7.64 12.26 -24.03
CA VAL A 190 6.68 11.72 -25.01
C VAL A 190 7.03 10.27 -25.28
N VAL A 191 6.03 9.40 -25.19
CA VAL A 191 6.16 7.97 -25.44
C VAL A 191 5.13 7.57 -26.47
N ASP A 192 5.61 7.02 -27.59
CA ASP A 192 4.76 6.42 -28.60
C ASP A 192 4.52 4.95 -28.25
N VAL A 193 3.25 4.59 -28.08
CA VAL A 193 2.77 3.24 -27.76
C VAL A 193 2.23 2.60 -29.03
N ASP A 194 2.80 1.44 -29.34
CA ASP A 194 2.51 0.62 -30.50
C ASP A 194 2.25 -0.85 -30.12
N ARG A 195 2.14 -1.72 -31.13
CA ARG A 195 1.92 -3.15 -30.94
C ARG A 195 3.04 -3.83 -30.15
N ASN A 196 4.28 -3.36 -30.32
CA ASN A 196 5.47 -3.95 -29.70
C ASN A 196 5.76 -3.42 -28.29
N SER A 197 5.09 -2.32 -27.92
CA SER A 197 5.18 -1.72 -26.59
C SER A 197 4.79 -2.73 -25.51
N HIS A 198 5.45 -2.62 -24.36
CA HIS A 198 5.37 -3.63 -23.32
C HIS A 198 3.92 -3.85 -22.85
N TRP A 199 3.45 -5.10 -22.92
CA TRP A 199 2.05 -5.47 -22.67
C TRP A 199 1.54 -5.00 -21.30
N TYR A 200 2.38 -5.04 -20.26
CA TYR A 200 2.01 -4.63 -18.91
C TYR A 200 1.67 -3.13 -18.82
N PHE A 201 2.33 -2.29 -19.63
CA PHE A 201 1.99 -0.87 -19.69
C PHE A 201 0.68 -0.65 -20.44
N LYS A 202 0.45 -1.35 -21.56
CA LYS A 202 -0.83 -1.32 -22.28
C LYS A 202 -2.01 -1.73 -21.38
N LYS A 203 -1.83 -2.80 -20.59
CA LYS A 203 -2.82 -3.25 -19.59
C LYS A 203 -3.08 -2.20 -18.51
N PHE A 204 -2.05 -1.49 -18.08
CA PHE A 204 -2.21 -0.40 -17.12
C PHE A 204 -3.00 0.77 -17.71
N LEU A 205 -2.71 1.17 -18.96
CA LEU A 205 -3.49 2.20 -19.66
C LEU A 205 -4.97 1.81 -19.76
N ALA A 206 -5.28 0.54 -20.03
CA ALA A 206 -6.66 0.05 -20.02
C ALA A 206 -7.34 0.22 -18.65
N HIS A 207 -6.63 -0.06 -17.54
CA HIS A 207 -7.16 0.17 -16.19
C HIS A 207 -7.34 1.65 -15.89
N LYS A 208 -6.41 2.51 -16.29
CA LYS A 208 -6.56 3.96 -16.16
C LYS A 208 -7.81 4.43 -16.89
N ILE A 209 -7.95 4.12 -18.17
CA ILE A 209 -9.10 4.54 -19.00
C ILE A 209 -10.42 4.00 -18.46
N ALA A 210 -10.44 2.74 -18.01
CA ALA A 210 -11.67 2.13 -17.49
C ALA A 210 -12.14 2.78 -16.17
N PHE A 211 -11.21 3.18 -15.31
CA PHE A 211 -11.54 3.65 -13.97
C PHE A 211 -11.34 5.16 -13.78
N GLU A 212 -10.79 5.92 -14.72
CA GLU A 212 -10.53 7.36 -14.53
C GLU A 212 -11.80 8.18 -14.33
N ASN A 213 -12.87 7.87 -15.07
CA ASN A 213 -14.16 8.53 -14.91
C ASN A 213 -14.91 8.11 -13.64
N HIS A 214 -14.51 6.99 -13.02
CA HIS A 214 -15.05 6.51 -11.76
C HIS A 214 -14.20 6.98 -10.57
N ALA A 215 -12.89 7.18 -10.79
CA ALA A 215 -11.90 7.57 -9.81
C ALA A 215 -11.74 9.11 -9.79
N GLY A 216 -12.80 9.82 -9.40
CA GLY A 216 -12.78 11.29 -9.30
C GLY A 216 -14.15 11.95 -9.40
N ALA A 217 -15.08 11.33 -10.14
CA ALA A 217 -16.44 11.84 -10.27
C ALA A 217 -17.32 11.26 -9.15
N ASN A 218 -17.66 12.11 -8.17
CA ASN A 218 -18.64 11.84 -7.11
C ASN A 218 -18.25 10.78 -6.07
N PHE A 219 -17.12 10.96 -5.38
CA PHE A 219 -16.81 10.22 -4.15
C PHE A 219 -17.67 10.66 -2.96
N VAL A 220 -18.99 10.51 -3.09
CA VAL A 220 -19.91 10.39 -1.97
C VAL A 220 -20.89 9.29 -2.36
N SER A 221 -20.45 8.04 -2.29
CA SER A 221 -21.44 7.02 -1.94
C SER A 221 -21.94 7.44 -0.56
N ASN A 222 -23.25 7.60 -0.39
CA ASN A 222 -23.91 7.94 0.88
C ASN A 222 -23.71 6.86 1.98
N THR A 223 -22.60 6.12 1.97
CA THR A 223 -22.38 4.85 2.69
C THR A 223 -21.10 4.80 3.54
N GLY A 224 -20.24 5.84 3.51
CA GLY A 224 -19.09 6.00 4.40
C GLY A 224 -17.71 6.10 3.72
N TYR A 225 -16.67 6.38 4.51
CA TYR A 225 -15.26 6.48 4.11
C TYR A 225 -14.34 5.70 5.05
N LEU A 226 -13.12 5.37 4.61
CA LEU A 226 -12.11 4.80 5.51
C LEU A 226 -11.48 5.90 6.36
N GLU A 227 -11.68 5.81 7.67
CA GLU A 227 -10.91 6.55 8.64
C GLU A 227 -9.68 5.74 9.04
N GLU A 228 -8.54 6.42 9.15
CA GLU A 228 -7.29 5.83 9.61
C GLU A 228 -6.99 6.30 11.02
N VAL A 229 -6.63 5.37 11.88
CA VAL A 229 -6.10 5.63 13.22
C VAL A 229 -4.70 5.03 13.34
N ARG A 230 -3.78 5.82 13.89
CA ARG A 230 -2.40 5.42 14.17
C ARG A 230 -2.34 4.77 15.54
N ILE A 231 -1.94 3.51 15.59
CA ILE A 231 -1.85 2.72 16.83
C ILE A 231 -0.40 2.32 17.06
N GLN A 232 0.15 2.71 18.20
CA GLN A 232 1.39 2.14 18.73
C GLN A 232 1.01 1.14 19.82
N GLY A 233 1.37 -0.12 19.63
CA GLY A 233 1.02 -1.18 20.58
C GLY A 233 1.80 -1.10 21.90
N PRO A 234 1.64 -2.11 22.78
CA PRO A 234 0.84 -3.31 22.55
C PRO A 234 -0.66 -2.97 22.61
N SER A 235 -1.45 -3.52 21.68
CA SER A 235 -2.90 -3.35 21.62
C SER A 235 -3.51 -4.55 20.90
N SER A 236 -4.79 -4.84 21.11
CA SER A 236 -5.54 -5.86 20.38
C SER A 236 -6.70 -5.27 19.60
N LEU A 237 -7.25 -6.02 18.63
CA LEU A 237 -8.51 -5.67 17.97
C LEU A 237 -9.65 -5.50 18.98
N GLN A 238 -9.62 -6.24 20.10
CA GLN A 238 -10.62 -6.13 21.16
C GLN A 238 -10.48 -4.82 21.96
N ASP A 239 -9.25 -4.39 22.25
CA ASP A 239 -9.00 -3.08 22.88
C ASP A 239 -9.46 -1.93 21.98
N LEU A 240 -9.15 -2.03 20.68
CA LEU A 240 -9.55 -1.05 19.67
C LEU A 240 -11.07 -1.02 19.49
N SER A 241 -11.71 -2.19 19.51
CA SER A 241 -13.17 -2.31 19.46
C SER A 241 -13.81 -1.53 20.62
N SER A 242 -13.33 -1.75 21.83
CA SER A 242 -13.79 -1.06 23.05
C SER A 242 -13.53 0.45 22.99
N ARG A 243 -12.37 0.86 22.48
CA ARG A 243 -11.94 2.27 22.41
C ARG A 243 -12.68 3.06 21.33
N LEU A 244 -12.94 2.45 20.18
CA LEU A 244 -13.50 3.11 19.01
C LEU A 244 -15.03 2.93 18.92
N GLY A 245 -15.61 2.00 19.69
CA GLY A 245 -17.02 1.65 19.61
C GLY A 245 -17.38 0.93 18.31
N ILE A 246 -16.44 0.14 17.78
CA ILE A 246 -16.54 -0.56 16.49
C ILE A 246 -16.41 -2.05 16.75
N SER A 247 -17.22 -2.91 16.14
CA SER A 247 -17.11 -4.35 16.36
C SER A 247 -15.74 -4.89 15.93
N GLU A 248 -15.27 -5.93 16.64
CA GLU A 248 -14.01 -6.58 16.31
C GLU A 248 -14.02 -7.15 14.89
N ASP A 249 -15.14 -7.74 14.46
CA ASP A 249 -15.32 -8.27 13.10
C ASP A 249 -15.18 -7.18 12.04
N HIS A 250 -15.71 -5.98 12.30
CA HIS A 250 -15.56 -4.85 11.38
C HIS A 250 -14.12 -4.38 11.31
N LEU A 251 -13.42 -4.29 12.45
CA LEU A 251 -11.99 -3.99 12.45
C LEU A 251 -11.19 -5.06 11.71
N ARG A 252 -11.52 -6.35 11.89
CA ARG A 252 -10.86 -7.48 11.24
C ARG A 252 -11.05 -7.45 9.72
N GLU A 253 -12.24 -7.11 9.24
CA GLU A 253 -12.56 -7.06 7.81
C GLU A 253 -11.65 -6.07 7.05
N TYR A 254 -11.40 -4.89 7.64
CA TYR A 254 -10.55 -3.86 7.03
C TYR A 254 -9.07 -3.97 7.42
N ASN A 255 -8.72 -4.80 8.40
CA ASN A 255 -7.36 -4.98 8.92
C ASN A 255 -6.90 -6.44 8.89
N LYS A 256 -7.16 -7.14 7.79
CA LYS A 256 -6.71 -8.54 7.55
C LYS A 256 -5.18 -8.75 7.64
N TRP A 257 -4.41 -7.67 7.72
CA TRP A 257 -2.97 -7.68 7.99
C TRP A 257 -2.62 -8.10 9.43
N ILE A 258 -3.58 -8.06 10.36
CA ILE A 258 -3.42 -8.49 11.75
C ILE A 258 -3.82 -9.97 11.85
N GLY A 259 -2.82 -10.87 11.92
CA GLY A 259 -3.05 -12.31 11.86
C GLY A 259 -3.71 -12.89 13.12
N ARG A 260 -3.20 -12.53 14.30
CA ARG A 260 -3.66 -13.08 15.60
C ARG A 260 -4.54 -12.13 16.41
N GLY A 261 -4.93 -11.00 15.83
CA GLY A 261 -5.70 -9.95 16.53
C GLY A 261 -4.85 -8.99 17.37
N ASP A 262 -3.56 -9.28 17.59
CA ASP A 262 -2.65 -8.45 18.39
C ASP A 262 -1.75 -7.56 17.53
N ILE A 263 -1.69 -6.28 17.91
CA ILE A 263 -0.83 -5.23 17.35
C ILE A 263 0.38 -5.03 18.29
N PRO A 264 1.60 -5.28 17.81
CA PRO A 264 2.83 -5.12 18.60
C PRO A 264 3.24 -3.65 18.81
N SER A 265 4.16 -3.43 19.76
CA SER A 265 4.67 -2.11 20.16
C SER A 265 5.92 -1.64 19.42
N ASP A 266 6.43 -2.46 18.49
CA ASP A 266 7.67 -2.24 17.74
C ASP A 266 7.61 -1.01 16.84
N LYS A 267 6.42 -0.69 16.30
CA LYS A 267 6.18 0.53 15.53
C LYS A 267 4.73 0.97 15.57
N THR A 268 4.47 2.14 14.98
CA THR A 268 3.11 2.63 14.77
C THR A 268 2.51 1.98 13.51
N TYR A 269 1.33 1.39 13.68
CA TYR A 269 0.56 0.79 12.61
C TYR A 269 -0.64 1.65 12.21
N SER A 270 -1.04 1.50 10.95
CA SER A 270 -2.21 2.16 10.38
C SER A 270 -3.40 1.22 10.49
N VAL A 271 -4.33 1.47 11.41
CA VAL A 271 -5.59 0.74 11.50
C VAL A 271 -6.65 1.54 10.74
N VAL A 272 -7.38 0.89 9.85
CA VAL A 272 -8.44 1.55 9.07
C VAL A 272 -9.80 0.94 9.37
N TYR A 273 -10.85 1.75 9.37
CA TYR A 273 -12.22 1.26 9.50
C TYR A 273 -13.19 2.13 8.72
N LEU A 274 -14.29 1.55 8.28
CA LEU A 274 -15.36 2.30 7.63
C LEU A 274 -16.11 3.16 8.67
N LYS A 275 -16.21 4.45 8.38
CA LYS A 275 -16.99 5.45 9.13
C LYS A 275 -18.09 6.02 8.25
N GLN A 276 -19.29 6.14 8.80
CA GLN A 276 -20.44 6.68 8.08
C GLN A 276 -20.32 8.19 7.85
N GLY A 277 -20.92 8.68 6.76
CA GLY A 277 -20.92 10.09 6.38
C GLY A 277 -19.88 10.48 5.33
N THR A 278 -19.75 11.77 5.07
CA THR A 278 -18.75 12.32 4.15
C THR A 278 -17.41 12.51 4.87
N PRO A 279 -16.27 12.15 4.27
CA PRO A 279 -14.97 12.45 4.87
C PRO A 279 -14.85 13.97 5.12
N PRO A 280 -14.24 14.39 6.24
CA PRO A 280 -13.98 15.81 6.46
C PRO A 280 -13.17 16.33 5.27
N ALA A 281 -13.53 17.51 4.76
CA ALA A 281 -12.83 18.14 3.65
C ALA A 281 -11.35 18.30 4.03
N ARG A 282 -10.52 17.37 3.56
CA ARG A 282 -9.07 17.53 3.55
C ARG A 282 -8.79 18.35 2.30
N PRO A 283 -8.09 19.49 2.41
CA PRO A 283 -7.86 20.35 1.25
C PRO A 283 -7.24 19.49 0.15
N ILE A 284 -7.99 19.33 -0.93
CA ILE A 284 -7.47 18.80 -2.19
C ILE A 284 -6.37 19.80 -2.56
N VAL A 285 -5.12 19.35 -2.61
CA VAL A 285 -4.06 20.10 -3.29
C VAL A 285 -4.49 20.15 -4.75
N ALA A 286 -5.27 21.19 -5.09
CA ALA A 286 -5.68 21.44 -6.45
C ALA A 286 -4.41 21.54 -7.28
N GLN A 287 -4.33 20.72 -8.33
CA GLN A 287 -3.44 20.97 -9.45
C GLN A 287 -3.70 22.42 -9.89
N ARG A 288 -2.83 23.34 -9.49
CA ARG A 288 -2.76 24.65 -10.12
C ARG A 288 -1.85 24.48 -11.33
N GLU A 289 -2.51 24.45 -12.47
CA GLU A 289 -1.93 24.77 -13.76
C GLU A 289 -1.07 26.02 -13.65
N SER A 290 0.06 25.94 -14.33
CA SER A 290 1.01 27.00 -14.60
C SER A 290 0.31 28.31 -14.95
N SER A 291 0.44 29.32 -14.09
CA SER A 291 0.32 30.71 -14.52
C SER A 291 1.42 31.51 -13.83
N SER A 292 2.44 31.80 -14.62
CA SER A 292 3.49 32.76 -14.34
C SER A 292 2.88 34.15 -14.14
N THR A 293 3.09 34.76 -12.98
CA THR A 293 3.44 36.20 -12.82
C THR A 293 3.64 36.53 -11.34
N GLY A 294 4.71 37.26 -11.01
CA GLY A 294 4.79 38.06 -9.78
C GLY A 294 5.80 37.65 -8.69
N GLN A 295 7.09 37.76 -9.00
CA GLN A 295 8.19 38.30 -8.17
C GLN A 295 8.34 38.00 -6.65
N GLN A 296 9.52 37.43 -6.33
CA GLN A 296 10.42 37.66 -5.16
C GLN A 296 9.89 37.23 -3.76
N GLN A 297 10.56 36.42 -2.94
CA GLN A 297 12.00 36.19 -2.70
C GLN A 297 12.25 34.73 -2.28
N THR A 298 13.05 33.98 -3.04
CA THR A 298 13.62 32.70 -2.60
C THR A 298 15.13 32.84 -2.51
N GLN A 299 15.63 33.25 -1.34
CA GLN A 299 17.02 33.02 -0.98
C GLN A 299 17.16 31.58 -0.46
N THR A 300 17.70 30.68 -1.29
CA THR A 300 18.44 29.46 -0.89
C THR A 300 19.92 29.84 -0.66
N PRO A 301 20.79 29.14 0.12
CA PRO A 301 20.77 27.73 0.58
C PRO A 301 21.11 27.50 2.09
N THR A 302 20.89 26.28 2.58
CA THR A 302 21.15 25.77 3.95
C THR A 302 22.63 25.50 4.31
N SER A 303 23.59 25.89 3.47
CA SER A 303 25.02 25.58 3.67
C SER A 303 25.70 26.60 4.59
N GLY A 304 25.91 26.23 5.86
CA GLY A 304 26.68 27.04 6.81
C GLY A 304 26.19 27.03 8.26
N PHE A 305 25.13 26.26 8.58
CA PHE A 305 24.61 26.11 9.94
C PHE A 305 24.77 24.66 10.44
N PRO A 306 25.09 24.43 11.73
CA PRO A 306 25.35 25.45 12.76
C PRO A 306 26.68 26.19 12.54
N ARG A 307 26.71 27.49 12.85
CA ARG A 307 27.91 28.33 12.77
C ARG A 307 28.73 28.16 14.05
N ILE A 308 29.90 27.55 13.95
CA ILE A 308 30.78 27.30 15.09
C ILE A 308 31.92 28.33 15.12
N SER A 309 32.08 29.01 16.24
CA SER A 309 33.20 29.94 16.49
C SER A 309 33.93 29.57 17.78
N GLY A 310 35.16 30.06 17.96
CA GLY A 310 36.01 29.73 19.12
C GLY A 310 37.01 28.60 18.83
N ASN A 311 37.53 28.00 19.90
CA ASN A 311 38.55 26.95 19.84
C ASN A 311 37.91 25.57 19.54
N GLN A 312 37.85 25.22 18.25
CA GLN A 312 37.24 23.95 17.81
C GLN A 312 38.04 22.70 18.20
N GLN A 313 39.35 22.82 18.45
CA GLN A 313 40.18 21.69 18.90
C GLN A 313 39.80 21.24 20.31
N SER A 314 39.30 22.17 21.12
CA SER A 314 38.82 21.92 22.48
C SER A 314 37.29 22.00 22.59
N ALA A 315 36.56 21.79 21.48
CA ALA A 315 35.10 21.89 21.41
C ALA A 315 34.33 21.02 22.41
N THR A 316 34.97 20.02 23.02
CA THR A 316 34.37 19.11 24.01
C THR A 316 34.35 19.66 25.44
N ALA A 317 35.06 20.77 25.70
CA ALA A 317 35.07 21.46 26.97
C ALA A 317 34.16 22.71 26.96
N PRO A 318 33.55 23.09 28.09
CA PRO A 318 32.71 24.28 28.17
C PRO A 318 33.53 25.56 27.94
N ASN A 319 32.86 26.63 27.47
CA ASN A 319 33.43 27.95 27.18
C ASN A 319 34.53 27.97 26.09
N GLN A 320 34.63 26.91 25.28
CA GLN A 320 35.61 26.85 24.19
C GLN A 320 35.02 27.28 22.85
N ILE A 321 33.72 27.03 22.64
CA ILE A 321 33.05 27.31 21.37
C ILE A 321 31.71 28.00 21.59
N LYS A 322 31.29 28.76 20.57
CA LYS A 322 29.92 29.24 20.43
C LYS A 322 29.29 28.61 19.19
N VAL A 323 28.06 28.15 19.34
CA VAL A 323 27.20 27.58 18.30
C VAL A 323 26.13 28.63 17.97
N ASN A 324 26.13 29.17 16.75
CA ASN A 324 25.24 30.27 16.35
C ASN A 324 25.30 31.47 17.33
N ASN A 325 26.52 31.85 17.73
CA ASN A 325 26.82 32.91 18.72
C ASN A 325 26.34 32.64 20.17
N ILE A 326 25.92 31.41 20.49
CA ILE A 326 25.48 31.00 21.83
C ILE A 326 26.51 30.01 22.39
N GLU A 327 26.84 30.11 23.68
CA GLU A 327 27.76 29.17 24.33
C GLU A 327 27.32 27.72 24.09
N GLY A 328 28.25 26.88 23.66
CA GLY A 328 27.95 25.50 23.30
C GLY A 328 29.14 24.56 23.48
N VAL A 329 28.87 23.28 23.28
CA VAL A 329 29.83 22.20 23.46
C VAL A 329 29.51 21.06 22.50
N ARG A 330 30.54 20.37 21.99
CA ARG A 330 30.39 19.16 21.19
C ARG A 330 30.50 17.92 22.08
N ALA A 331 29.54 17.01 21.98
CA ALA A 331 29.63 15.75 22.70
C ALA A 331 30.72 14.85 22.09
N ALA A 332 31.67 14.40 22.91
CA ALA A 332 32.72 13.48 22.45
C ALA A 332 32.17 12.06 22.23
N ASN A 333 31.35 11.59 23.18
CA ASN A 333 30.82 10.24 23.23
C ASN A 333 29.31 10.27 23.47
N SER A 334 28.60 9.22 23.07
CA SER A 334 27.18 9.08 23.35
C SER A 334 26.97 8.65 24.80
N VAL A 335 26.32 9.49 25.61
CA VAL A 335 26.19 9.30 27.06
C VAL A 335 24.82 9.79 27.56
N SER A 336 24.49 9.53 28.83
CA SER A 336 23.26 10.06 29.43
C SER A 336 23.36 11.57 29.67
N GLN A 337 22.23 12.28 29.57
CA GLN A 337 22.16 13.72 29.85
C GLN A 337 22.69 14.08 31.25
N ALA A 338 22.43 13.22 32.25
CA ALA A 338 22.87 13.46 33.62
C ALA A 338 24.40 13.44 33.72
N SER A 339 25.04 12.45 33.08
CA SER A 339 26.51 12.35 33.04
C SER A 339 27.13 13.49 32.24
N PHE A 340 26.57 13.84 31.09
CA PHE A 340 27.06 14.92 30.25
C PHE A 340 26.91 16.29 30.91
N ALA A 341 25.74 16.57 31.50
CA ALA A 341 25.50 17.81 32.21
C ALA A 341 26.50 18.00 33.36
N LYS A 342 26.78 16.93 34.12
CA LYS A 342 27.80 16.96 35.18
C LYS A 342 29.19 17.25 34.62
N GLN A 343 29.57 16.62 33.50
CA GLN A 343 30.85 16.84 32.83
C GLN A 343 31.04 18.31 32.42
N VAL A 344 29.98 18.97 31.93
CA VAL A 344 30.04 20.38 31.51
C VAL A 344 29.73 21.37 32.63
N GLY A 345 29.67 20.91 33.88
CA GLY A 345 29.45 21.76 35.06
C GLY A 345 28.02 22.30 35.21
N MET A 346 27.01 21.62 34.67
CA MET A 346 25.62 22.06 34.66
C MET A 346 24.66 21.08 35.37
N LYS A 347 23.60 21.62 35.98
CA LYS A 347 22.49 20.80 36.51
C LYS A 347 21.77 20.07 35.36
N PRO A 348 21.49 18.76 35.46
CA PRO A 348 20.84 17.98 34.39
C PRO A 348 19.52 18.57 33.89
N ASN A 349 18.66 19.05 34.80
CA ASN A 349 17.38 19.68 34.43
C ASN A 349 17.56 21.00 33.67
N LYS A 350 18.62 21.78 33.95
CA LYS A 350 18.93 23.01 33.24
C LYS A 350 19.41 22.68 31.82
N PHE A 351 20.33 21.73 31.69
CA PHE A 351 20.85 21.26 30.41
C PHE A 351 19.73 20.77 29.47
N ARG A 352 18.85 19.92 30.02
CA ARG A 352 17.69 19.39 29.29
C ARG A 352 16.78 20.50 28.75
N LYS A 353 16.45 21.49 29.59
CA LYS A 353 15.60 22.64 29.20
C LYS A 353 16.23 23.53 28.14
N LEU A 354 17.54 23.75 28.18
CA LEU A 354 18.24 24.59 27.19
C LEU A 354 18.29 23.94 25.81
N ASN A 355 18.36 22.61 25.78
CA ASN A 355 18.46 21.81 24.56
C ASN A 355 17.13 21.22 24.11
N ASP A 356 16.01 21.58 24.75
CA ASP A 356 14.68 21.05 24.44
C ASP A 356 14.65 19.51 24.37
N LEU A 357 15.34 18.84 25.29
CA LEU A 357 15.44 17.37 25.36
C LEU A 357 14.37 16.80 26.30
N ASP A 358 13.94 15.55 26.08
CA ASP A 358 13.13 14.77 27.01
C ASP A 358 13.98 14.09 28.08
N LYS A 359 13.37 13.57 29.16
CA LYS A 359 14.10 13.04 30.34
C LYS A 359 15.05 11.89 29.99
N ASN A 360 14.70 11.11 28.96
CA ASN A 360 15.39 9.87 28.60
C ASN A 360 16.24 9.99 27.33
N ASP A 361 16.25 11.14 26.64
CA ASP A 361 16.99 11.25 25.38
C ASP A 361 18.50 11.12 25.62
N PRO A 362 19.23 10.39 24.77
CA PRO A 362 20.68 10.33 24.88
C PRO A 362 21.32 11.64 24.40
N VAL A 363 22.50 11.94 24.95
CA VAL A 363 23.44 12.86 24.31
C VAL A 363 24.21 12.04 23.27
N VAL A 364 24.28 12.50 22.03
CA VAL A 364 24.84 11.76 20.89
C VAL A 364 26.22 12.29 20.55
N ALA A 365 27.19 11.39 20.37
CA ALA A 365 28.55 11.73 19.95
C ALA A 365 28.56 12.58 18.67
N GLY A 366 29.42 13.59 18.63
CA GLY A 366 29.59 14.50 17.49
C GLY A 366 28.56 15.63 17.40
N GLN A 367 27.44 15.56 18.12
CA GLN A 367 26.42 16.62 18.14
C GLN A 367 26.83 17.80 19.01
N TYR A 368 26.36 18.99 18.63
CA TYR A 368 26.54 20.22 19.39
C TYR A 368 25.32 20.46 20.30
N TYR A 369 25.60 20.88 21.54
CA TYR A 369 24.60 21.21 22.54
C TYR A 369 24.85 22.62 23.07
N TYR A 370 23.77 23.34 23.36
CA TYR A 370 23.78 24.70 23.87
C TYR A 370 23.91 24.71 25.40
N LEU A 371 24.80 25.55 25.90
CA LEU A 371 25.01 25.81 27.33
C LEU A 371 24.25 27.07 27.81
N ASP A 372 23.74 27.85 26.86
CA ASP A 372 22.89 29.01 27.11
C ASP A 372 21.57 28.98 26.32
N LYS A 373 20.67 29.89 26.65
CA LYS A 373 19.29 29.89 26.13
C LYS A 373 19.28 30.22 24.63
N LYS A 374 18.82 29.26 23.81
CA LYS A 374 18.52 29.43 22.38
C LYS A 374 17.68 30.68 22.09
N ALA A 375 17.79 31.26 20.90
CA ALA A 375 17.04 32.45 20.50
C ALA A 375 15.56 32.14 20.19
N THR A 376 14.71 33.16 20.09
CA THR A 376 13.31 33.01 19.65
C THR A 376 13.13 33.09 18.14
N LYS A 377 14.19 33.49 17.42
CA LYS A 377 14.28 33.59 15.96
C LYS A 377 15.67 33.15 15.51
N ALA A 378 15.79 32.62 14.30
CA ALA A 378 17.08 32.33 13.68
C ALA A 378 17.62 33.52 12.89
N ASP A 379 18.89 33.45 12.50
CA ASP A 379 19.53 34.45 11.62
C ASP A 379 19.08 34.31 10.16
N VAL A 380 18.54 33.16 9.77
CA VAL A 380 17.94 32.92 8.45
C VAL A 380 16.42 33.03 8.52
N ALA A 381 15.81 33.53 7.46
CA ALA A 381 14.36 33.73 7.41
C ALA A 381 13.60 32.40 7.40
N ASN A 382 14.04 31.44 6.59
CA ASN A 382 13.33 30.20 6.30
C ASN A 382 14.26 28.99 6.23
N HIS A 383 13.70 27.79 6.36
CA HIS A 383 14.39 26.53 6.16
C HIS A 383 13.50 25.52 5.43
N VAL A 384 14.09 24.80 4.48
CA VAL A 384 13.42 23.71 3.75
C VAL A 384 13.72 22.39 4.44
N VAL A 385 12.69 21.67 4.87
CA VAL A 385 12.80 20.40 5.59
C VAL A 385 13.42 19.33 4.70
N MET A 386 14.54 18.77 5.13
CA MET A 386 15.22 17.66 4.45
C MET A 386 14.71 16.29 4.96
N PRO A 387 14.92 15.20 4.22
CA PRO A 387 14.48 13.88 4.65
C PRO A 387 15.17 13.47 5.96
N GLY A 388 14.38 13.03 6.94
CA GLY A 388 14.87 12.59 8.25
C GLY A 388 15.23 13.72 9.23
N GLU A 389 15.00 15.00 8.88
CA GLU A 389 15.09 16.10 9.86
C GLU A 389 13.87 16.10 10.79
N THR A 390 14.09 16.47 12.05
CA THR A 390 13.05 16.64 13.08
C THR A 390 12.98 18.11 13.49
N LEU A 391 11.89 18.55 14.12
CA LEU A 391 11.79 19.92 14.66
C LEU A 391 12.91 20.15 15.67
N TRP A 392 13.27 19.12 16.43
CA TRP A 392 14.39 19.17 17.35
C TRP A 392 15.72 19.36 16.62
N SER A 393 16.02 18.58 15.56
CA SER A 393 17.30 18.72 14.84
C SER A 393 17.42 20.07 14.13
N ILE A 394 16.31 20.58 13.56
CA ILE A 394 16.23 21.93 12.96
C ILE A 394 16.41 23.01 14.02
N SER A 395 15.79 22.84 15.18
CA SER A 395 15.94 23.72 16.34
C SER A 395 17.40 23.79 16.81
N GLN A 396 18.10 22.65 16.89
CA GLN A 396 19.53 22.62 17.22
C GLN A 396 20.39 23.25 16.13
N LYS A 397 20.11 22.97 14.86
CA LYS A 397 20.87 23.48 13.70
C LYS A 397 20.94 25.01 13.67
N TYR A 398 19.82 25.69 13.95
CA TYR A 398 19.74 27.15 13.88
C TYR A 398 19.79 27.86 15.24
N GLY A 399 19.85 27.13 16.36
CA GLY A 399 19.87 27.74 17.69
C GLY A 399 18.57 28.48 18.04
N ILE A 400 17.46 28.09 17.44
CA ILE A 400 16.11 28.59 17.76
C ILE A 400 15.45 27.66 18.77
N ARG A 401 14.73 28.19 19.76
CA ARG A 401 13.97 27.37 20.73
C ARG A 401 12.92 26.54 20.00
N LEU A 402 12.79 25.26 20.36
CA LEU A 402 11.83 24.34 19.74
C LEU A 402 10.39 24.87 19.85
N ALA A 403 10.00 25.39 21.01
CA ALA A 403 8.68 26.00 21.21
C ALA A 403 8.44 27.22 20.31
N ALA A 404 9.47 28.04 20.04
CA ALA A 404 9.34 29.19 19.15
C ALA A 404 9.22 28.77 17.69
N LEU A 405 9.99 27.74 17.28
CA LEU A 405 9.89 27.14 15.94
C LEU A 405 8.49 26.57 15.68
N LYS A 406 7.97 25.79 16.63
CA LYS A 406 6.60 25.24 16.63
C LYS A 406 5.55 26.34 16.52
N ALA A 407 5.64 27.37 17.36
CA ALA A 407 4.69 28.48 17.38
C ALA A 407 4.68 29.30 16.07
N LYS A 408 5.85 29.60 15.49
CA LYS A 408 5.95 30.35 14.23
C LYS A 408 5.31 29.61 13.05
N ASN A 409 5.41 28.29 13.04
CA ASN A 409 4.95 27.45 11.93
C ASN A 409 3.60 26.77 12.17
N ARG A 410 3.01 26.97 13.37
CA ARG A 410 1.79 26.29 13.82
C ARG A 410 1.86 24.78 13.72
N ILE A 411 3.06 24.25 14.01
CA ILE A 411 3.35 22.83 14.02
C ILE A 411 3.41 22.38 15.47
N ARG A 412 2.75 21.28 15.78
CA ARG A 412 2.75 20.73 17.14
C ARG A 412 3.88 19.75 17.28
N ASP A 413 4.04 18.83 16.35
CA ASP A 413 4.93 17.67 16.50
C ASP A 413 5.66 17.33 15.20
N ASP A 414 6.71 16.50 15.28
CA ASP A 414 7.54 16.13 14.14
C ASP A 414 6.73 15.45 13.02
N ILE A 415 5.59 14.85 13.36
CA ILE A 415 4.66 14.24 12.40
C ILE A 415 4.00 15.25 11.45
N ASP A 416 3.98 16.53 11.83
CA ASP A 416 3.48 17.60 10.96
C ASP A 416 4.58 18.08 9.97
N LEU A 417 5.80 17.54 10.03
CA LEU A 417 6.87 17.84 9.09
C LEU A 417 6.77 16.99 7.82
N SER A 418 6.82 17.66 6.67
CA SER A 418 6.94 17.01 5.36
C SER A 418 8.25 17.41 4.67
N PRO A 419 9.02 16.47 4.10
CA PRO A 419 10.17 16.78 3.25
C PRO A 419 9.79 17.79 2.15
N GLY A 420 10.53 18.89 2.04
CA GLY A 420 10.27 19.98 1.09
C GLY A 420 9.42 21.12 1.64
N MET A 421 8.90 21.00 2.86
CA MET A 421 8.17 22.08 3.52
C MET A 421 9.10 23.23 3.92
N ILE A 422 8.63 24.47 3.73
CA ILE A 422 9.32 25.69 4.15
C ILE A 422 8.84 26.09 5.55
N LEU A 423 9.76 26.05 6.51
CA LEU A 423 9.58 26.54 7.87
C LEU A 423 10.06 27.98 7.98
N ASN A 424 9.24 28.85 8.54
CA ASN A 424 9.61 30.21 8.91
C ASN A 424 10.38 30.19 10.23
N LEU A 425 11.57 30.77 10.24
CA LEU A 425 12.47 30.81 11.39
C LEU A 425 12.58 32.22 12.01
N GLN A 426 12.21 33.27 11.26
CA GLN A 426 12.18 34.66 11.76
C GLN A 426 10.78 35.16 12.08
N GLU A 427 9.88 35.17 11.10
CA GLU A 427 8.53 35.72 11.26
C GLU A 427 7.48 34.61 11.40
N PRO A 428 6.49 34.78 12.29
CA PRO A 428 5.41 33.80 12.40
C PRO A 428 4.52 33.82 11.15
N ARG A 429 3.99 32.64 10.77
CA ARG A 429 3.05 32.51 9.65
C ARG A 429 1.74 33.26 9.92
N LYS A 430 1.15 33.89 8.91
CA LYS A 430 -0.13 34.64 9.02
C LYS A 430 -1.31 33.70 9.22
N ARG A 431 -2.39 34.19 9.85
CA ARG A 431 -3.59 33.37 10.16
C ARG A 431 -4.30 32.94 8.88
N GLY A 432 -4.50 31.62 8.71
CA GLY A 432 -5.11 31.05 7.50
C GLY A 432 -4.17 30.87 6.30
N GLU A 433 -2.87 31.15 6.45
CA GLU A 433 -1.86 30.90 5.42
C GLU A 433 -1.42 29.42 5.46
N ASP A 434 -1.40 28.78 4.29
CA ASP A 434 -1.02 27.38 4.11
C ASP A 434 0.50 27.17 4.25
N PHE A 435 0.91 25.91 4.38
CA PHE A 435 2.31 25.53 4.36
C PHE A 435 2.87 25.69 2.94
N VAL A 436 3.94 26.48 2.80
CA VAL A 436 4.63 26.65 1.52
C VAL A 436 5.57 25.46 1.31
N MET A 437 5.50 24.84 0.14
CA MET A 437 6.37 23.74 -0.27
C MET A 437 7.33 24.21 -1.37
N VAL A 438 8.57 23.74 -1.33
CA VAL A 438 9.52 23.91 -2.44
C VAL A 438 9.08 23.05 -3.62
N SER A 439 9.25 23.56 -4.84
CA SER A 439 8.91 22.77 -6.03
C SER A 439 9.76 21.49 -6.10
N GLY A 440 9.20 20.39 -6.63
CA GLY A 440 9.90 19.11 -6.67
C GLY A 440 11.26 19.14 -7.40
N SER A 441 11.40 20.04 -8.39
CA SER A 441 12.66 20.23 -9.12
C SER A 441 13.72 20.97 -8.30
N GLU A 442 13.33 21.99 -7.54
CA GLU A 442 14.23 22.73 -6.65
C GLU A 442 14.63 21.89 -5.45
N TYR A 443 13.68 21.13 -4.88
CA TYR A 443 13.96 20.22 -3.77
C TYR A 443 14.97 19.14 -4.16
N ARG A 444 14.89 18.64 -5.41
CA ARG A 444 15.88 17.70 -5.97
C ARG A 444 17.27 18.33 -6.10
N LYS A 445 17.38 19.54 -6.65
CA LYS A 445 18.66 20.27 -6.74
C LYS A 445 19.28 20.48 -5.35
N MET A 446 18.46 20.71 -4.33
CA MET A 446 18.92 20.83 -2.95
C MET A 446 19.44 19.49 -2.39
N LEU A 447 18.77 18.38 -2.67
CA LEU A 447 19.24 17.03 -2.29
C LEU A 447 20.56 16.67 -2.98
N GLU A 448 20.70 16.99 -4.27
CA GLU A 448 21.92 16.79 -5.06
C GLU A 448 23.08 17.65 -4.55
N ALA A 449 22.83 18.90 -4.17
CA ALA A 449 23.84 19.77 -3.57
C ALA A 449 24.32 19.25 -2.20
N LEU A 450 23.43 18.65 -1.41
CA LEU A 450 23.79 18.06 -0.10
C LEU A 450 24.63 16.79 -0.26
N SER A 451 24.34 15.94 -1.25
CA SER A 451 25.16 14.74 -1.52
C SER A 451 26.53 15.11 -2.10
N ALA A 452 26.59 16.13 -2.97
CA ALA A 452 27.85 16.62 -3.55
C ALA A 452 28.81 17.22 -2.49
N ASN A 453 28.29 17.94 -1.49
CA ASN A 453 29.09 18.48 -0.39
C ASN A 453 29.69 17.39 0.51
N GLN A 454 29.00 16.25 0.71
CA GLN A 454 29.54 15.12 1.47
C GLN A 454 30.76 14.49 0.77
N THR A 455 30.77 14.47 -0.57
CA THR A 455 31.89 13.92 -1.37
C THR A 455 33.16 14.78 -1.25
N GLN A 456 33.04 16.11 -1.11
CA GLN A 456 34.18 17.01 -0.96
C GLN A 456 34.79 16.98 0.46
N THR A 457 33.98 16.86 1.52
CA THR A 457 34.49 16.68 2.90
C THR A 457 35.25 15.35 3.10
N ASN A 458 34.85 14.29 2.40
CA ASN A 458 35.54 13.00 2.45
C ASN A 458 36.87 12.99 1.68
N GLN A 459 37.06 13.89 0.70
CA GLN A 459 38.34 14.05 -0.02
C GLN A 459 39.31 15.00 0.70
N ALA A 460 38.81 16.00 1.42
CA ALA A 460 39.66 16.89 2.24
C ALA A 460 40.28 16.17 3.46
N THR A 461 39.60 15.15 4.01
CA THR A 461 40.09 14.39 5.18
C THR A 461 41.12 13.31 4.79
N ALA A 462 41.20 12.93 3.51
CA ALA A 462 42.13 11.91 3.02
C ALA A 462 43.53 12.45 2.64
N THR A 463 43.73 13.78 2.62
CA THR A 463 44.97 14.38 2.09
C THR A 463 45.89 14.98 3.17
N SER A 464 45.60 14.75 4.45
CA SER A 464 46.42 15.29 5.56
C SER A 464 47.05 14.22 6.46
N GLN A 465 47.52 13.09 5.90
CA GLN A 465 48.43 12.18 6.61
C GLN A 465 49.40 11.50 5.64
N THR A 466 50.39 12.24 5.12
CA THR A 466 51.67 11.66 4.72
C THR A 466 52.77 12.70 4.91
N SER A 467 53.34 12.74 6.10
CA SER A 467 54.66 13.32 6.33
C SER A 467 55.42 12.38 7.26
N THR A 468 56.23 11.54 6.65
CA THR A 468 57.26 10.71 7.28
C THR A 468 58.35 11.60 7.87
N PRO A 469 58.94 11.27 9.03
CA PRO A 469 60.32 11.63 9.34
C PRO A 469 61.24 10.40 9.23
N ALA A 470 62.45 10.66 8.73
CA ALA A 470 63.50 9.70 8.44
C ALA A 470 64.44 9.41 9.63
N SER A 471 65.18 8.29 9.50
CA SER A 471 66.48 7.94 10.13
C SER A 471 66.39 7.41 11.59
N GLN A 472 67.02 6.30 12.02
CA GLN A 472 68.34 5.68 11.75
C GLN A 472 68.39 4.17 12.13
N PRO A 473 69.50 3.44 11.85
CA PRO A 473 69.58 1.96 11.75
C PRO A 473 70.31 1.25 12.92
N SER A 474 70.34 -0.10 12.93
CA SER A 474 71.46 -1.03 13.34
C SER A 474 70.93 -2.39 13.86
N THR A 475 71.13 -3.50 13.11
CA THR A 475 72.13 -4.60 13.26
C THR A 475 71.69 -5.85 14.06
N THR A 476 71.67 -6.98 13.34
CA THR A 476 72.31 -8.30 13.64
C THR A 476 71.97 -9.01 14.95
N VAL A 477 71.45 -10.26 14.89
CA VAL A 477 72.16 -11.56 15.12
C VAL A 477 71.27 -12.75 14.71
N THR A 478 71.81 -13.66 13.88
CA THR A 478 71.43 -15.09 13.77
C THR A 478 72.58 -15.90 14.42
N PRO A 479 72.41 -17.12 14.97
CA PRO A 479 72.17 -18.31 14.14
C PRO A 479 71.53 -19.56 14.81
N SER A 480 71.43 -20.64 13.99
CA SER A 480 71.52 -22.08 14.36
C SER A 480 70.20 -22.79 14.75
N THR A 481 69.80 -23.97 14.24
CA THR A 481 70.37 -25.00 13.32
C THR A 481 69.24 -25.96 12.89
N ALA A 482 69.36 -26.57 11.70
CA ALA A 482 68.40 -27.44 10.97
C ALA A 482 68.40 -28.94 11.45
N PRO A 483 67.89 -29.99 10.73
CA PRO A 483 67.12 -30.07 9.46
C PRO A 483 66.00 -31.16 9.42
N VAL A 484 65.31 -31.33 8.26
CA VAL A 484 64.94 -32.60 7.53
C VAL A 484 63.81 -32.23 6.53
N THR A 485 64.00 -32.04 5.21
CA THR A 485 64.28 -32.93 4.04
C THR A 485 63.06 -33.17 3.13
N ARG A 486 63.10 -32.49 1.96
CA ARG A 486 62.80 -32.88 0.54
C ARG A 486 61.38 -33.20 0.01
N THR A 487 61.00 -32.35 -0.96
CA THR A 487 60.19 -32.44 -2.22
C THR A 487 60.75 -33.52 -3.21
N PRO A 488 60.23 -33.82 -4.45
CA PRO A 488 59.20 -33.18 -5.30
C PRO A 488 58.22 -34.09 -6.12
N GLU A 489 57.27 -33.44 -6.81
CA GLU A 489 56.52 -33.66 -8.10
C GLU A 489 56.83 -34.87 -9.04
N PRO A 490 55.97 -35.31 -10.03
CA PRO A 490 55.46 -34.45 -11.15
C PRO A 490 54.13 -34.81 -11.92
N VAL A 491 53.75 -33.86 -12.79
CA VAL A 491 52.99 -33.76 -14.08
C VAL A 491 52.57 -35.04 -14.88
N ARG A 492 51.37 -35.05 -15.54
CA ARG A 492 51.13 -35.09 -17.05
C ARG A 492 49.70 -35.53 -17.57
N THR A 493 49.16 -34.75 -18.54
CA THR A 493 48.28 -34.97 -19.75
C THR A 493 46.78 -35.39 -19.79
N GLU A 494 46.06 -34.64 -20.67
CA GLU A 494 44.82 -34.79 -21.50
C GLU A 494 44.52 -36.14 -22.21
N PRO A 495 43.29 -36.46 -22.77
CA PRO A 495 42.60 -35.72 -23.88
C PRO A 495 41.04 -35.79 -24.09
N SER A 496 40.53 -34.85 -24.91
CA SER A 496 39.49 -34.81 -26.00
C SER A 496 38.15 -35.64 -26.09
N ARG A 497 37.11 -34.93 -26.61
CA ARG A 497 35.88 -35.33 -27.41
C ARG A 497 34.71 -35.99 -26.66
N THR A 498 33.40 -35.73 -26.86
CA THR A 498 32.58 -35.52 -28.08
C THR A 498 31.16 -34.97 -27.75
N GLU A 499 30.55 -34.27 -28.70
CA GLU A 499 29.13 -33.84 -28.82
C GLU A 499 28.13 -35.03 -28.90
N PRO A 500 26.82 -34.81 -28.66
CA PRO A 500 25.89 -34.94 -29.80
C PRO A 500 24.73 -33.93 -29.83
N ALA A 501 24.13 -33.87 -31.03
CA ALA A 501 23.14 -32.93 -31.54
C ALA A 501 21.66 -33.37 -31.39
N ARG A 502 20.76 -32.42 -31.75
CA ARG A 502 19.37 -32.56 -32.28
C ARG A 502 18.28 -32.91 -31.26
N THR A 503 17.10 -32.27 -31.20
CA THR A 503 16.10 -31.94 -32.26
C THR A 503 15.11 -30.83 -31.84
N GLU A 504 14.71 -29.98 -32.79
CA GLU A 504 13.44 -29.22 -32.78
C GLU A 504 12.20 -30.14 -32.93
N PRO A 505 10.98 -29.62 -32.67
CA PRO A 505 10.12 -29.38 -33.83
C PRO A 505 9.31 -28.06 -33.79
N VAL A 506 9.48 -27.30 -34.87
CA VAL A 506 8.47 -26.85 -35.86
C VAL A 506 6.99 -26.67 -35.42
N ARG A 507 6.56 -25.43 -35.68
CA ARG A 507 5.24 -24.83 -35.89
C ARG A 507 4.35 -25.53 -36.92
N THR A 508 3.05 -25.61 -36.64
CA THR A 508 1.99 -25.58 -37.67
C THR A 508 0.85 -24.65 -37.25
N GLU A 509 0.61 -23.65 -38.10
CA GLU A 509 -0.63 -22.88 -38.19
C GLU A 509 -1.70 -23.70 -38.91
N THR A 510 -2.99 -23.41 -38.71
CA THR A 510 -4.02 -23.28 -39.79
C THR A 510 -5.45 -23.09 -39.23
N THR A 511 -5.99 -21.89 -39.50
CA THR A 511 -7.37 -21.48 -39.85
C THR A 511 -8.60 -21.69 -38.94
N ALA A 512 -9.34 -20.59 -38.77
CA ALA A 512 -10.74 -20.43 -38.34
C ALA A 512 -11.74 -20.78 -39.49
N PRO A 513 -13.07 -20.46 -39.48
CA PRO A 513 -13.95 -19.84 -38.45
C PRO A 513 -15.42 -20.43 -38.37
N VAL A 514 -16.30 -19.75 -37.59
CA VAL A 514 -17.80 -19.69 -37.72
C VAL A 514 -18.58 -20.88 -37.06
N ARG A 515 -19.61 -20.78 -36.21
CA ARG A 515 -20.88 -19.99 -36.19
C ARG A 515 -21.62 -20.17 -34.84
N THR A 516 -22.32 -19.13 -34.36
CA THR A 516 -23.44 -19.18 -33.38
C THR A 516 -24.73 -19.62 -34.09
N PRO A 517 -25.77 -20.12 -33.38
CA PRO A 517 -26.88 -19.22 -32.98
C PRO A 517 -27.55 -19.54 -31.62
N GLU A 518 -28.22 -18.52 -31.09
CA GLU A 518 -29.23 -18.48 -30.01
C GLU A 518 -30.66 -18.46 -30.65
N PRO A 519 -31.79 -18.19 -29.96
CA PRO A 519 -32.45 -18.76 -28.76
C PRO A 519 -33.87 -19.35 -29.08
N THR A 520 -34.53 -20.03 -28.12
CA THR A 520 -36.01 -20.15 -28.10
C THR A 520 -36.59 -19.97 -26.70
N ARG A 521 -37.63 -19.13 -26.64
CA ARG A 521 -38.50 -18.75 -25.52
C ARG A 521 -39.81 -19.53 -25.60
N SER A 522 -40.37 -20.00 -24.48
CA SER A 522 -41.81 -20.29 -24.32
C SER A 522 -42.29 -20.16 -22.87
N THR A 523 -43.51 -19.65 -22.76
CA THR A 523 -44.34 -19.20 -21.62
C THR A 523 -45.20 -20.32 -21.00
N GLU A 524 -45.67 -20.17 -19.74
CA GLU A 524 -47.08 -20.25 -19.23
C GLU A 524 -47.11 -21.12 -17.94
N THR A 525 -47.98 -21.05 -16.92
CA THR A 525 -49.09 -20.19 -16.45
C THR A 525 -49.42 -20.59 -14.99
N VAL A 526 -50.03 -19.67 -14.23
CA VAL A 526 -50.48 -19.72 -12.83
C VAL A 526 -51.68 -20.66 -12.60
N ASN A 527 -51.75 -21.35 -11.45
CA ASN A 527 -53.03 -21.47 -10.71
C ASN A 527 -52.91 -21.76 -9.21
N ARG A 528 -53.80 -21.13 -8.44
CA ARG A 528 -53.87 -20.97 -6.98
C ARG A 528 -55.06 -21.76 -6.41
N THR A 529 -54.87 -22.45 -5.29
CA THR A 529 -55.98 -22.81 -4.38
C THR A 529 -55.52 -22.96 -2.91
N GLN A 530 -56.21 -22.26 -2.02
CA GLN A 530 -56.27 -22.36 -0.53
C GLN A 530 -57.77 -22.35 -0.16
N PRO A 531 -58.25 -22.53 1.10
CA PRO A 531 -57.59 -22.62 2.45
C PRO A 531 -58.07 -23.86 3.27
N SER A 532 -57.56 -24.23 4.47
CA SER A 532 -57.95 -23.69 5.80
C SER A 532 -57.09 -24.21 6.99
N SER A 533 -56.97 -23.34 8.00
CA SER A 533 -56.28 -23.31 9.32
C SER A 533 -56.53 -24.51 10.27
N THR A 534 -55.68 -24.87 11.27
CA THR A 534 -55.23 -24.11 12.47
C THR A 534 -54.00 -24.81 13.12
N SER A 535 -52.82 -24.19 13.27
CA SER A 535 -52.32 -23.54 14.49
C SER A 535 -50.99 -22.84 14.15
N SER A 536 -50.93 -21.55 14.42
CA SER A 536 -50.02 -20.58 13.82
C SER A 536 -48.62 -20.59 14.42
N SER A 537 -47.66 -21.17 13.71
CA SER A 537 -46.28 -20.67 13.72
C SER A 537 -46.10 -19.85 12.44
N SER A 538 -46.00 -18.54 12.56
CA SER A 538 -45.80 -17.65 11.41
C SER A 538 -44.42 -17.91 10.81
N ARG A 539 -44.36 -18.78 9.80
CA ARG A 539 -43.18 -19.01 8.97
C ARG A 539 -42.82 -17.69 8.28
N THR A 540 -41.68 -17.11 8.65
CA THR A 540 -41.19 -15.89 8.00
C THR A 540 -40.47 -16.30 6.72
N VAL A 541 -40.83 -15.72 5.58
CA VAL A 541 -40.18 -16.01 4.29
C VAL A 541 -39.46 -14.76 3.82
N HIS A 542 -38.20 -14.91 3.46
CA HIS A 542 -37.34 -13.84 2.98
C HIS A 542 -36.96 -14.08 1.51
N THR A 543 -37.28 -13.14 0.64
CA THR A 543 -36.91 -13.20 -0.78
C THR A 543 -35.51 -12.63 -0.99
N VAL A 544 -34.60 -13.45 -1.51
CA VAL A 544 -33.18 -13.14 -1.69
C VAL A 544 -33.00 -11.98 -2.66
N SER A 545 -32.45 -10.88 -2.18
CA SER A 545 -32.12 -9.69 -2.97
C SER A 545 -30.82 -9.89 -3.77
N PRO A 546 -30.61 -9.11 -4.85
CA PRO A 546 -29.35 -9.17 -5.60
C PRO A 546 -28.11 -8.94 -4.72
N GLY A 547 -27.19 -9.91 -4.69
CA GLY A 547 -25.96 -9.85 -3.88
C GLY A 547 -26.13 -10.24 -2.41
N GLU A 548 -27.29 -10.76 -2.02
CA GLU A 548 -27.54 -11.28 -0.69
C GLU A 548 -27.02 -12.73 -0.55
N THR A 549 -26.56 -13.09 0.64
CA THR A 549 -25.94 -14.40 0.93
C THR A 549 -26.64 -15.05 2.12
N LEU A 550 -26.60 -16.37 2.24
CA LEU A 550 -27.18 -17.07 3.41
C LEU A 550 -26.59 -16.56 4.72
N PHE A 551 -25.33 -16.14 4.73
CA PHE A 551 -24.70 -15.51 5.88
C PHE A 551 -25.37 -14.19 6.27
N ARG A 552 -25.59 -13.27 5.32
CA ARG A 552 -26.30 -12.00 5.59
C ARG A 552 -27.75 -12.22 6.02
N ILE A 553 -28.45 -13.17 5.41
CA ILE A 553 -29.83 -13.52 5.82
C ILE A 553 -29.83 -14.09 7.24
N SER A 554 -28.88 -14.96 7.57
CA SER A 554 -28.76 -15.56 8.91
C SER A 554 -28.57 -14.49 10.00
N GLN A 555 -27.74 -13.47 9.72
CA GLN A 555 -27.48 -12.35 10.62
C GLN A 555 -28.69 -11.43 10.80
N ASN A 556 -29.38 -11.11 9.70
CA ASN A 556 -30.56 -10.23 9.73
C ASN A 556 -31.71 -10.81 10.57
N TYR A 557 -31.80 -12.14 10.66
CA TYR A 557 -32.87 -12.84 11.36
C TYR A 557 -32.42 -13.57 12.63
N GLY A 558 -31.15 -13.46 13.03
CA GLY A 558 -30.62 -14.03 14.27
C GLY A 558 -30.63 -15.56 14.33
N VAL A 559 -30.38 -16.23 13.20
CA VAL A 559 -30.36 -17.70 13.06
C VAL A 559 -29.02 -18.16 12.46
N SER A 560 -28.67 -19.45 12.50
CA SER A 560 -27.42 -19.93 11.88
C SER A 560 -27.60 -20.22 10.38
N VAL A 561 -26.50 -20.16 9.61
CA VAL A 561 -26.50 -20.53 8.19
C VAL A 561 -26.88 -21.99 7.99
N ASP A 562 -26.46 -22.88 8.88
CA ASP A 562 -26.80 -24.31 8.82
C ASP A 562 -28.27 -24.56 9.12
N ASP A 563 -28.89 -23.77 10.00
CA ASP A 563 -30.34 -23.81 10.23
C ASP A 563 -31.11 -23.33 9.00
N LEU A 564 -30.67 -22.23 8.36
CA LEU A 564 -31.26 -21.78 7.11
C LEU A 564 -31.14 -22.83 6.01
N LYS A 565 -29.98 -23.49 5.87
CA LYS A 565 -29.81 -24.57 4.89
C LYS A 565 -30.69 -25.77 5.20
N ARG A 566 -30.79 -26.16 6.46
CA ARG A 566 -31.64 -27.28 6.92
C ARG A 566 -33.12 -27.00 6.69
N TRP A 567 -33.61 -25.80 7.00
CA TRP A 567 -35.02 -25.43 6.79
C TRP A 567 -35.40 -25.29 5.31
N ASN A 568 -34.42 -25.05 4.44
CA ASN A 568 -34.62 -24.81 3.01
C ASN A 568 -34.06 -25.92 2.10
N ASN A 569 -33.58 -27.03 2.67
CA ASN A 569 -32.94 -28.15 1.97
C ASN A 569 -31.84 -27.71 0.98
N LEU A 570 -31.00 -26.76 1.39
CA LEU A 570 -29.95 -26.22 0.53
C LEU A 570 -28.68 -27.08 0.63
N PRO A 571 -28.12 -27.55 -0.49
CA PRO A 571 -26.94 -28.43 -0.49
C PRO A 571 -25.66 -27.69 -0.07
N ASP A 572 -25.59 -26.38 -0.31
CA ASP A 572 -24.44 -25.53 -0.02
C ASP A 572 -24.89 -24.09 0.30
N ASN A 573 -23.97 -23.13 0.28
CA ASN A 573 -24.25 -21.73 0.62
C ASN A 573 -24.78 -20.92 -0.57
N THR A 574 -25.04 -21.57 -1.71
CA THR A 574 -25.48 -20.94 -2.95
C THR A 574 -26.98 -20.67 -2.89
N ILE A 575 -27.34 -19.41 -3.05
CA ILE A 575 -28.72 -18.96 -3.19
C ILE A 575 -28.83 -18.07 -4.42
N LYS A 576 -29.98 -18.14 -5.10
CA LYS A 576 -30.26 -17.37 -6.30
C LYS A 576 -31.06 -16.12 -5.94
N VAL A 577 -30.82 -15.05 -6.66
CA VAL A 577 -31.62 -13.82 -6.54
C VAL A 577 -33.08 -14.15 -6.88
N GLY A 578 -34.01 -13.68 -6.04
CA GLY A 578 -35.44 -13.98 -6.12
C GLY A 578 -35.83 -15.32 -5.50
N GLN A 579 -34.88 -16.12 -5.00
CA GLN A 579 -35.18 -17.35 -4.26
C GLN A 579 -35.81 -17.00 -2.91
N GLU A 580 -36.83 -17.76 -2.51
CA GLU A 580 -37.45 -17.60 -1.19
C GLU A 580 -36.74 -18.48 -0.16
N ILE A 581 -36.35 -17.89 0.97
CA ILE A 581 -35.69 -18.54 2.09
C ILE A 581 -36.62 -18.52 3.29
N ILE A 582 -36.99 -19.71 3.74
CA ILE A 582 -37.78 -19.98 4.92
C ILE A 582 -36.94 -19.74 6.16
N ILE A 583 -37.47 -18.91 7.07
CA ILE A 583 -36.89 -18.57 8.35
C ILE A 583 -37.87 -19.01 9.42
N ASN A 584 -37.45 -19.97 10.25
CA ASN A 584 -38.26 -20.48 11.36
C ASN A 584 -37.64 -20.02 12.69
N PRO A 585 -38.01 -18.82 13.20
CA PRO A 585 -37.34 -18.22 14.37
C PRO A 585 -37.59 -18.95 15.70
N SER A 586 -38.30 -20.08 15.71
CA SER A 586 -38.54 -20.86 16.92
C SER A 586 -37.46 -21.93 17.11
N GLY A 587 -36.33 -21.56 17.71
CA GLY A 587 -35.29 -22.52 18.09
C GLY A 587 -33.94 -21.91 18.47
N THR A 588 -33.91 -20.90 19.34
CA THR A 588 -32.67 -20.47 19.99
C THR A 588 -32.18 -21.58 20.93
N SER A 589 -30.97 -22.10 20.75
CA SER A 589 -30.30 -22.89 21.80
C SER A 589 -28.82 -22.54 21.94
N THR A 590 -28.54 -21.58 22.82
CA THR A 590 -27.33 -21.52 23.63
C THR A 590 -27.34 -22.66 24.65
N GLN A 591 -26.34 -23.55 24.67
CA GLN A 591 -25.65 -24.02 25.90
C GLN A 591 -24.48 -25.00 25.68
N SER A 592 -23.61 -25.03 26.68
CA SER A 592 -22.27 -25.61 26.81
C SER A 592 -22.14 -27.14 26.99
N ARG A 593 -20.99 -27.67 26.52
CA ARG A 593 -20.06 -28.68 27.09
C ARG A 593 -20.51 -30.13 27.46
N ALA A 594 -19.86 -31.08 26.75
CA ALA A 594 -19.32 -32.42 27.10
C ALA A 594 -20.22 -33.67 27.30
N THR A 595 -19.99 -34.69 26.46
CA THR A 595 -19.51 -36.10 26.73
C THR A 595 -20.03 -37.10 25.67
N THR A 596 -19.12 -37.95 25.16
CA THR A 596 -19.27 -39.11 24.25
C THR A 596 -19.96 -40.33 24.91
N PRO A 597 -20.23 -41.50 24.25
CA PRO A 597 -20.02 -41.93 22.83
C PRO A 597 -21.16 -42.74 22.13
N SER A 598 -20.95 -43.03 20.82
CA SER A 598 -21.49 -44.15 19.99
C SER A 598 -22.98 -44.12 19.60
N SER A 599 -23.43 -44.52 18.39
CA SER A 599 -22.88 -45.45 17.40
C SER A 599 -23.57 -45.36 16.01
N THR A 600 -22.74 -45.50 14.98
CA THR A 600 -22.90 -46.30 13.75
C THR A 600 -23.90 -45.89 12.66
N SER A 601 -23.35 -45.30 11.60
CA SER A 601 -23.71 -45.59 10.21
C SER A 601 -22.40 -45.74 9.43
N SER A 602 -22.29 -46.79 8.62
CA SER A 602 -21.05 -47.34 8.06
C SER A 602 -20.31 -46.37 7.14
N SER A 603 -19.25 -45.77 7.66
CA SER A 603 -18.42 -44.79 6.98
C SER A 603 -17.32 -45.46 6.12
N GLY A 604 -17.33 -45.22 4.82
CA GLY A 604 -16.27 -45.67 3.92
C GLY A 604 -14.95 -44.95 4.23
N THR A 605 -13.94 -45.68 4.69
CA THR A 605 -12.60 -45.10 4.94
C THR A 605 -11.77 -45.13 3.65
N ILE A 606 -11.35 -43.95 3.19
CA ILE A 606 -10.50 -43.75 2.01
C ILE A 606 -9.14 -43.26 2.48
N VAL A 607 -8.06 -43.85 1.98
CA VAL A 607 -6.69 -43.37 2.24
C VAL A 607 -6.19 -42.63 1.00
N HIS A 608 -6.02 -41.32 1.10
CA HIS A 608 -5.52 -40.45 0.03
C HIS A 608 -4.02 -40.20 0.20
N THR A 609 -3.25 -40.28 -0.89
CA THR A 609 -1.81 -39.94 -0.87
C THR A 609 -1.61 -38.53 -1.38
N VAL A 610 -1.00 -37.68 -0.54
CA VAL A 610 -0.87 -36.25 -0.79
C VAL A 610 0.03 -35.98 -2.00
N SER A 611 -0.53 -35.31 -3.02
CA SER A 611 0.16 -34.89 -4.23
C SER A 611 0.88 -33.54 -4.05
N PRO A 612 1.89 -33.21 -4.87
CA PRO A 612 2.56 -31.90 -4.82
C PRO A 612 1.56 -30.73 -4.90
N GLY A 613 1.55 -29.87 -3.87
CA GLY A 613 0.68 -28.68 -3.81
C GLY A 613 -0.73 -28.92 -3.25
N GLU A 614 -1.04 -30.10 -2.72
CA GLU A 614 -2.27 -30.36 -1.97
C GLU A 614 -2.22 -29.80 -0.55
N THR A 615 -3.39 -29.44 -0.02
CA THR A 615 -3.58 -28.92 1.34
C THR A 615 -4.78 -29.59 1.99
N LEU A 616 -4.84 -29.63 3.33
CA LEU A 616 -6.00 -30.19 4.03
C LEU A 616 -7.31 -29.50 3.67
N PHE A 617 -7.27 -28.20 3.37
CA PHE A 617 -8.44 -27.45 2.90
C PHE A 617 -8.92 -27.96 1.53
N ARG A 618 -8.02 -28.21 0.57
CA ARG A 618 -8.41 -28.80 -0.71
C ARG A 618 -8.93 -30.23 -0.56
N LEU A 619 -8.35 -31.02 0.33
CA LEU A 619 -8.82 -32.37 0.65
C LEU A 619 -10.21 -32.33 1.29
N SER A 620 -10.46 -31.39 2.21
CA SER A 620 -11.76 -31.23 2.86
C SER A 620 -12.86 -30.92 1.84
N GLN A 621 -12.58 -30.03 0.88
CA GLN A 621 -13.50 -29.69 -0.21
C GLN A 621 -13.72 -30.88 -1.17
N ASN A 622 -12.66 -31.58 -1.54
CA ASN A 622 -12.74 -32.70 -2.49
C ASN A 622 -13.50 -33.90 -1.93
N TYR A 623 -13.38 -34.16 -0.63
CA TYR A 623 -13.98 -35.32 0.02
C TYR A 623 -15.28 -35.02 0.76
N GLY A 624 -15.69 -33.75 0.85
CA GLY A 624 -16.94 -33.32 1.47
C GLY A 624 -16.95 -33.48 2.99
N VAL A 625 -15.80 -33.28 3.64
CA VAL A 625 -15.61 -33.41 5.10
C VAL A 625 -14.94 -32.15 5.63
N SER A 626 -14.94 -31.90 6.94
CA SER A 626 -14.28 -30.71 7.50
C SER A 626 -12.75 -30.91 7.61
N VAL A 627 -11.99 -29.81 7.56
CA VAL A 627 -10.53 -29.83 7.80
C VAL A 627 -10.22 -30.37 9.19
N ASP A 628 -11.03 -30.01 10.19
CA ASP A 628 -10.85 -30.45 11.57
C ASP A 628 -11.10 -31.94 11.73
N ASP A 629 -12.04 -32.52 10.97
CA ASP A 629 -12.27 -33.96 11.01
C ASP A 629 -11.13 -34.73 10.35
N ILE A 630 -10.62 -34.26 9.20
CA ILE A 630 -9.42 -34.87 8.58
C ILE A 630 -8.22 -34.81 9.55
N ARG A 631 -8.04 -33.71 10.28
CA ARG A 631 -6.96 -33.59 11.28
C ARG A 631 -7.13 -34.56 12.43
N LYS A 632 -8.34 -34.69 12.97
CA LYS A 632 -8.65 -35.62 14.06
C LYS A 632 -8.44 -37.07 13.64
N TRP A 633 -8.87 -37.46 12.45
CA TRP A 633 -8.70 -38.83 11.95
C TRP A 633 -7.23 -39.21 11.69
N ASN A 634 -6.36 -38.23 11.48
CA ASN A 634 -4.94 -38.43 11.16
C ASN A 634 -3.98 -37.95 12.27
N ASN A 635 -4.51 -37.55 13.43
CA ASN A 635 -3.74 -37.01 14.56
C ASN A 635 -2.75 -35.89 14.17
N LEU A 636 -3.17 -34.99 13.27
CA LEU A 636 -2.31 -33.90 12.80
C LEU A 636 -2.32 -32.72 13.79
N PRO A 637 -1.14 -32.23 14.26
CA PRO A 637 -1.07 -31.14 15.21
C PRO A 637 -1.55 -29.81 14.61
N ASP A 638 -1.43 -29.63 13.29
CA ASP A 638 -1.84 -28.44 12.55
C ASP A 638 -2.30 -28.81 11.12
N ASN A 639 -2.36 -27.83 10.22
CA ASN A 639 -2.85 -28.00 8.84
C ASN A 639 -1.75 -28.49 7.86
N THR A 640 -0.55 -28.78 8.35
CA THR A 640 0.61 -29.14 7.53
C THR A 640 0.54 -30.60 7.11
N ILE A 641 0.71 -30.85 5.82
CA ILE A 641 0.84 -32.18 5.23
C ILE A 641 2.00 -32.21 4.24
N GLN A 642 2.69 -33.34 4.15
CA GLN A 642 3.83 -33.53 3.26
C GLN A 642 3.44 -34.29 2.00
N VAL A 643 4.11 -33.98 0.89
CA VAL A 643 3.93 -34.72 -0.37
C VAL A 643 4.30 -36.20 -0.14
N GLY A 644 3.43 -37.10 -0.56
CA GLY A 644 3.54 -38.54 -0.34
C GLY A 644 2.96 -39.02 1.00
N GLN A 645 2.54 -38.12 1.89
CA GLN A 645 1.89 -38.49 3.15
C GLN A 645 0.52 -39.12 2.88
N LYS A 646 0.20 -40.21 3.60
CA LYS A 646 -1.11 -40.86 3.52
C LYS A 646 -2.06 -40.24 4.53
N ILE A 647 -3.21 -39.76 4.05
CA ILE A 647 -4.26 -39.10 4.82
C ILE A 647 -5.53 -39.95 4.75
N THR A 648 -5.96 -40.42 5.90
CA THR A 648 -7.18 -41.21 6.13
C THR A 648 -8.40 -40.30 6.17
N ILE A 649 -9.41 -40.59 5.38
CA ILE A 649 -10.63 -39.81 5.25
C ILE A 649 -11.81 -40.74 5.48
N ILE A 650 -12.63 -40.44 6.48
CA ILE A 650 -13.79 -41.24 6.85
C ILE A 650 -15.03 -40.56 6.27
N LYS A 651 -15.63 -41.11 5.21
CA LYS A 651 -16.87 -40.55 4.65
C LYS A 651 -18.08 -41.00 5.47
N PRO A 652 -18.87 -40.09 6.06
CA PRO A 652 -20.04 -40.45 6.86
C PRO A 652 -21.11 -41.23 6.07
#